data_AF-A0A1I7VI81-F1
#
_entry.id   AF-A0A1I7VI81-F1
#
_cell.length_a   1.000
_cell.length_b   1.000
_cell.length_c   1.000
_cell.angle_alpha   90.00
_cell.angle_beta   90.00
_cell.angle_gamma   90.00
#
_symmetry.space_group_name_H-M   'P 1'
#
loop_
_entity.id
_entity.type
_entity.pdbx_description
1 polymer ?
#
loop_
_entity_poly.entity_id
_entity_poly.type
_entity_poly.pdbx_seq_one_letter_code
_entity_poly.pdbx_strand_id
1 'polypeptide(L)'
;MLRFNWKKRILFLLILLIFFWTVIRNISLFSYGNDWTQLRRNIVPIKISDGECLRKAYCPENEVTVLLRPESRTKPPLLCLNNKRLFDSSKLVRGLNIAILNSDKNVVGVHYLSVQDSDFSVIKLLAQVHSHEIIVGTSYGDISSKISAETRQLLRLFGLSLVQYKAESSILFVGQLGLSVAAAFEKVVSLEIVEPKYYVRCLKAPMGELSNVTIRVPEAHHIDEHIVAQLSVVKGQKMNVKLGAELPNCGHPKNCPEDEIPMLFYSGKDKDDAPQLCVNGRLIMDRDLNSAGRGLNLVVLDSKTHQVMRTGHYDTYLEDSSALVLFLEQLSPGEIVAVVSFDEASNSLSDMAKHIFYELGSSLIYRLKFRASWYFIGQKGIDGYTPFEDMNLPSGNDWAKPIRQTICVPSVLDGLKTVKNRLPKAQNMLRRHFCSRYDGYEDFCDESRIDVPLVPRSGQIHLSSTDPIYSIPILLAGGLNMNNIRLCLESIYDQDGINPQNVVVAFDSIYGEISDLSALFHVRALPINNSASYNDFVLKGIDHIMTLFPYAPCLIVIEEDMILLPGFLYFLAQLLPYFMKDDTASFILTLNENIVRSRDMDLSFVYRIESGAAAGAYMVKKSFHDKFLKNRQCCERTKFGWLFSAVAYIAAVSRVEHIKTFDLIALTEDGVSSVESPGNSSSNLLNGDEKIQNADRLSEETYDAELGKIIDNGWKFYVKGYVSCHDDMFNARGGVDSSTATDPAVIIVYDESTDALSQLAQCFHLHIMKNYPLGSYKGTIRISNTHTSYVLVASSSPFLETKSQNLNSTSQSL
;
A
#
# COMPACT_ATOMS: atom_id res chain seq x y z
N MET A 1 -75.16 16.94 -10.71
CA MET A 1 -75.09 18.39 -10.40
C MET A 1 -73.64 18.72 -10.08
N LEU A 2 -72.86 19.61 -10.69
CA LEU A 2 -73.04 20.65 -11.70
C LEU A 2 -71.66 20.92 -12.35
N ARG A 3 -71.62 20.92 -13.69
CA ARG A 3 -70.98 21.89 -14.62
C ARG A 3 -69.65 22.60 -14.28
N PHE A 4 -68.66 22.34 -15.15
CA PHE A 4 -67.84 23.27 -15.97
C PHE A 4 -67.35 24.62 -15.41
N ASN A 5 -66.03 24.86 -15.48
CA ASN A 5 -65.51 26.16 -15.92
C ASN A 5 -64.11 26.08 -16.58
N TRP A 6 -64.08 25.73 -17.87
CA TRP A 6 -62.88 25.63 -18.72
C TRP A 6 -62.38 26.99 -19.28
N LYS A 7 -63.02 28.12 -18.93
CA LYS A 7 -62.74 29.43 -19.54
C LYS A 7 -61.59 30.25 -18.90
N LYS A 8 -60.98 29.79 -17.79
CA LYS A 8 -59.89 30.55 -17.11
C LYS A 8 -58.45 30.09 -17.42
N ARG A 9 -58.24 28.93 -18.06
CA ARG A 9 -56.87 28.44 -18.37
C ARG A 9 -56.33 28.88 -19.75
N ILE A 10 -57.19 29.22 -20.70
CA ILE A 10 -56.79 29.61 -22.07
C ILE A 10 -56.27 31.05 -22.14
N LEU A 11 -56.76 31.95 -21.26
CA LEU A 11 -56.34 33.36 -21.24
C LEU A 11 -54.91 33.55 -20.70
N PHE A 12 -54.43 32.65 -19.84
CA PHE A 12 -53.09 32.75 -19.25
C PHE A 12 -51.98 32.23 -20.19
N LEU A 13 -52.30 31.25 -21.04
CA LEU A 13 -51.38 30.72 -22.06
C LEU A 13 -51.16 31.68 -23.24
N LEU A 14 -52.15 32.51 -23.58
CA LEU A 14 -52.04 33.50 -24.67
C LEU A 14 -51.17 34.72 -24.28
N ILE A 15 -51.16 35.12 -23.01
CA ILE A 15 -50.38 36.27 -22.53
C ILE A 15 -48.88 35.94 -22.46
N LEU A 16 -48.52 34.70 -22.11
CA LEU A 16 -47.13 34.24 -22.05
C LEU A 16 -46.48 34.08 -23.44
N LEU A 17 -47.25 33.67 -24.45
CA LEU A 17 -46.78 33.53 -25.84
C LEU A 17 -46.53 34.88 -26.52
N ILE A 18 -47.30 35.93 -26.19
CA ILE A 18 -47.12 37.29 -26.74
C ILE A 18 -45.87 37.97 -26.14
N PHE A 19 -45.55 37.71 -24.86
CA PHE A 19 -44.36 38.27 -24.23
C PHE A 19 -43.07 37.66 -24.79
N PHE A 20 -43.07 36.36 -25.10
CA PHE A 20 -41.91 35.65 -25.65
C PHE A 20 -41.61 36.05 -27.10
N TRP A 21 -42.63 36.39 -27.90
CA TRP A 21 -42.44 36.81 -29.30
C TRP A 21 -41.95 38.26 -29.44
N THR A 22 -42.22 39.12 -28.45
CA THR A 22 -41.84 40.55 -28.49
C THR A 22 -40.36 40.77 -28.13
N VAL A 23 -39.76 39.90 -27.31
CA VAL A 23 -38.34 40.00 -26.93
C VAL A 23 -37.41 39.46 -28.03
N ILE A 24 -37.83 38.44 -28.78
CA ILE A 24 -37.03 37.82 -29.85
C ILE A 24 -36.90 38.73 -31.09
N ARG A 25 -37.81 39.70 -31.28
CA ARG A 25 -37.82 40.57 -32.46
C ARG A 25 -36.90 41.81 -32.36
N ASN A 26 -36.29 42.08 -31.20
CA ASN A 26 -35.54 43.33 -30.95
C ASN A 26 -34.01 43.20 -30.85
N ILE A 27 -33.41 42.07 -31.24
CA ILE A 27 -31.94 41.94 -31.32
C ILE A 27 -31.55 41.45 -32.73
N SER A 28 -31.79 42.30 -33.72
CA SER A 28 -31.05 42.27 -34.99
C SER A 28 -31.33 43.56 -35.74
N LEU A 29 -30.26 44.14 -36.32
CA LEU A 29 -30.22 45.29 -37.24
C LEU A 29 -29.92 46.66 -36.61
N PHE A 30 -28.62 46.94 -36.46
CA PHE A 30 -28.07 48.23 -36.89
C PHE A 30 -26.83 47.95 -37.75
N SER A 31 -26.91 48.36 -39.01
CA SER A 31 -25.84 48.42 -40.02
C SER A 31 -25.85 49.83 -40.59
N TYR A 32 -24.66 50.39 -40.85
CA TYR A 32 -24.25 51.35 -41.89
C TYR A 32 -22.95 52.01 -41.39
N GLY A 33 -21.86 52.18 -42.14
CA GLY A 33 -21.53 51.84 -43.52
C GLY A 33 -20.13 52.41 -43.84
N ASN A 34 -19.42 51.69 -44.72
CA ASN A 34 -18.36 52.07 -45.68
C ASN A 34 -17.29 53.12 -45.35
N ASP A 35 -16.01 52.74 -45.52
CA ASP A 35 -15.24 53.23 -46.69
C ASP A 35 -14.09 52.29 -47.11
N TRP A 36 -13.83 52.26 -48.43
CA TRP A 36 -12.89 51.37 -49.13
C TRP A 36 -11.49 52.02 -49.29
N THR A 37 -10.39 51.25 -49.24
CA THR A 37 -9.45 51.00 -50.37
C THR A 37 -8.11 50.34 -49.98
N GLN A 38 -7.86 49.20 -50.66
CA GLN A 38 -6.59 48.66 -51.22
C GLN A 38 -5.27 48.64 -50.42
N LEU A 39 -4.71 47.45 -50.16
CA LEU A 39 -3.79 46.72 -51.08
C LEU A 39 -3.32 45.37 -50.50
N ARG A 40 -3.40 44.31 -51.30
CA ARG A 40 -2.94 42.93 -51.00
C ARG A 40 -1.42 42.86 -50.83
N ARG A 41 -0.93 42.17 -49.79
CA ARG A 41 0.29 41.32 -49.85
C ARG A 41 0.19 40.10 -48.92
N ASN A 42 0.28 38.92 -49.54
CA ASN A 42 0.65 37.59 -49.04
C ASN A 42 0.80 37.37 -47.53
N ILE A 43 -0.13 36.64 -46.90
CA ILE A 43 0.19 35.77 -45.76
C ILE A 43 -0.58 34.44 -45.93
N VAL A 44 0.19 33.36 -45.92
CA VAL A 44 -0.18 31.94 -45.85
C VAL A 44 -1.27 31.70 -44.80
N PRO A 45 -2.28 30.81 -45.01
CA PRO A 45 -3.27 30.55 -43.97
C PRO A 45 -2.60 29.94 -42.74
N ILE A 46 -2.58 30.69 -41.63
CA ILE A 46 -2.18 30.19 -40.32
C ILE A 46 -3.23 29.17 -39.89
N LYS A 47 -2.76 27.94 -39.58
CA LYS A 47 -3.58 26.84 -39.08
C LYS A 47 -4.40 27.28 -37.86
N ILE A 48 -5.68 26.91 -37.91
CA ILE A 48 -6.75 27.18 -36.94
C ILE A 48 -6.35 26.72 -35.52
N SER A 49 -6.55 27.62 -34.54
CA SER A 49 -6.35 27.37 -33.11
C SER A 49 -7.47 26.48 -32.53
N ASP A 50 -7.09 25.51 -31.70
CA ASP A 50 -8.00 24.61 -30.98
C ASP A 50 -8.84 25.38 -29.93
N GLY A 51 -10.18 25.30 -30.01
CA GLY A 51 -11.09 26.09 -29.17
C GLY A 51 -10.95 25.86 -27.65
N GLU A 52 -10.38 24.72 -27.22
CA GLU A 52 -10.14 24.40 -25.80
C GLU A 52 -8.94 25.14 -25.18
N CYS A 53 -8.00 25.62 -26.00
CA CYS A 53 -6.82 26.36 -25.55
C CYS A 53 -7.03 27.89 -25.53
N LEU A 54 -8.19 28.38 -25.99
CA LEU A 54 -8.51 29.80 -26.04
C LEU A 54 -9.03 30.29 -24.69
N ARG A 55 -8.14 30.89 -23.88
CA ARG A 55 -8.54 31.72 -22.73
C ARG A 55 -7.78 33.04 -22.77
N LYS A 56 -8.50 34.16 -22.60
CA LYS A 56 -7.89 35.49 -22.51
C LYS A 56 -7.09 35.59 -21.20
N ALA A 57 -5.80 35.32 -21.26
CA ALA A 57 -4.84 35.64 -20.22
C ALA A 57 -3.74 36.48 -20.83
N TYR A 58 -3.60 37.72 -20.35
CA TYR A 58 -2.54 38.62 -20.75
C TYR A 58 -1.32 38.36 -19.87
N CYS A 59 -0.30 37.74 -20.45
CA CYS A 59 1.02 37.62 -19.83
C CYS A 59 1.93 38.75 -20.34
N PRO A 60 2.88 39.24 -19.52
CA PRO A 60 3.90 40.20 -19.94
C PRO A 60 4.70 39.70 -21.15
N GLU A 61 5.29 40.59 -21.95
CA GLU A 61 6.00 40.24 -23.20
C GLU A 61 7.12 39.18 -23.03
N ASN A 62 7.67 39.04 -21.83
CA ASN A 62 8.74 38.10 -21.50
C ASN A 62 8.27 36.76 -20.90
N GLU A 63 6.95 36.52 -20.79
CA GLU A 63 6.38 35.31 -20.20
C GLU A 63 5.52 34.54 -21.22
N VAL A 64 5.36 33.23 -21.02
CA VAL A 64 4.47 32.41 -21.86
C VAL A 64 3.26 31.95 -21.07
N THR A 65 2.10 31.91 -21.73
CA THR A 65 0.87 31.45 -21.10
C THR A 65 0.84 29.92 -21.06
N VAL A 66 0.84 29.36 -19.85
CA VAL A 66 0.63 27.93 -19.60
C VAL A 66 -0.80 27.74 -19.10
N LEU A 67 -1.57 26.93 -19.80
CA LEU A 67 -2.91 26.51 -19.40
C LEU A 67 -2.89 25.01 -19.13
N LEU A 68 -3.25 24.65 -17.90
CA LEU A 68 -3.29 23.30 -17.38
C LEU A 68 -4.73 22.95 -17.01
N ARG A 69 -5.20 21.78 -17.41
CA ARG A 69 -6.47 21.18 -16.97
C ARG A 69 -6.15 19.78 -16.44
N PRO A 70 -6.51 19.46 -15.19
CA PRO A 70 -6.44 18.10 -14.68
C PRO A 70 -7.53 17.25 -15.32
N GLU A 71 -7.48 15.94 -15.12
CA GLU A 71 -8.62 15.10 -15.48
C GLU A 71 -9.90 15.54 -14.75
N SER A 72 -11.01 15.54 -15.47
CA SER A 72 -12.37 15.61 -14.91
C SER A 72 -13.19 14.43 -15.44
N ARG A 73 -14.39 14.20 -14.87
CA ARG A 73 -15.32 13.17 -15.36
C ARG A 73 -15.59 13.24 -16.86
N THR A 74 -15.52 14.45 -17.43
CA THR A 74 -15.94 14.75 -18.80
C THR A 74 -14.79 15.07 -19.76
N LYS A 75 -13.59 15.38 -19.25
CA LYS A 75 -12.46 15.84 -20.08
C LYS A 75 -11.12 15.26 -19.60
N PRO A 76 -10.27 14.80 -20.53
CA PRO A 76 -8.93 14.34 -20.18
C PRO A 76 -8.02 15.53 -19.85
N PRO A 77 -6.85 15.27 -19.25
CA PRO A 77 -5.89 16.33 -18.98
C PRO A 77 -5.46 17.08 -20.23
N LEU A 78 -5.19 18.38 -20.07
CA LEU A 78 -4.78 19.27 -21.16
C LEU A 78 -3.65 20.16 -20.70
N LEU A 79 -2.65 20.30 -21.57
CA LEU A 79 -1.63 21.32 -21.49
C LEU A 79 -1.65 22.13 -22.77
N CYS A 80 -1.79 23.45 -22.63
CA CYS A 80 -1.58 24.41 -23.71
C CYS A 80 -0.46 25.38 -23.35
N LEU A 81 0.34 25.74 -24.35
CA LEU A 81 1.38 26.76 -24.28
C LEU A 81 1.07 27.82 -25.36
N ASN A 82 0.90 29.08 -24.98
CA ASN A 82 0.53 30.18 -25.89
C ASN A 82 -0.65 29.82 -26.82
N ASN A 83 -1.74 29.32 -26.22
CA ASN A 83 -2.96 28.86 -26.91
C ASN A 83 -2.76 27.68 -27.88
N LYS A 84 -1.57 27.07 -27.91
CA LYS A 84 -1.30 25.85 -28.67
C LYS A 84 -1.32 24.65 -27.74
N ARG A 85 -2.12 23.65 -28.10
CA ARG A 85 -2.18 22.37 -27.41
C ARG A 85 -0.85 21.62 -27.52
N LEU A 86 -0.33 21.15 -26.39
CA LEU A 86 0.89 20.33 -26.33
C LEU A 86 0.60 18.85 -26.10
N PHE A 87 -0.35 18.52 -25.23
CA PHE A 87 -0.79 17.13 -25.05
C PHE A 87 -1.75 16.72 -26.15
N ASP A 88 -1.31 15.76 -26.94
CA ASP A 88 -2.13 15.05 -27.90
C ASP A 88 -3.09 14.11 -27.14
N SER A 89 -4.41 14.32 -27.25
CA SER A 89 -5.41 13.48 -26.58
C SER A 89 -5.19 11.99 -26.85
N SER A 90 -4.76 11.66 -28.08
CA SER A 90 -4.61 10.28 -28.55
C SER A 90 -3.40 9.56 -27.95
N LYS A 91 -2.46 10.31 -27.36
CA LYS A 91 -1.22 9.77 -26.78
C LYS A 91 -1.21 9.81 -25.26
N LEU A 92 -2.23 10.42 -24.63
CA LEU A 92 -2.34 10.46 -23.18
C LEU A 92 -2.38 9.06 -22.59
N VAL A 93 -1.54 8.82 -21.59
CA VAL A 93 -1.47 7.54 -20.86
C VAL A 93 -1.78 7.74 -19.39
N ARG A 94 -2.35 6.71 -18.75
CA ARG A 94 -2.58 6.72 -17.29
C ARG A 94 -1.24 6.70 -16.57
N GLY A 95 -0.90 7.83 -15.98
CA GLY A 95 0.45 8.14 -15.54
C GLY A 95 0.75 9.61 -15.66
N LEU A 96 2.03 9.95 -15.79
CA LEU A 96 2.48 11.33 -15.85
C LEU A 96 2.69 11.75 -17.30
N ASN A 97 1.97 12.80 -17.70
CA ASN A 97 2.13 13.42 -19.01
C ASN A 97 2.90 14.71 -18.79
N ILE A 98 4.13 14.78 -19.33
CA ILE A 98 5.12 15.81 -19.01
C ILE A 98 5.65 16.43 -20.30
N ALA A 99 5.60 17.76 -20.40
CA ALA A 99 6.33 18.52 -21.39
C ALA A 99 7.58 19.13 -20.74
N ILE A 100 8.70 19.09 -21.47
CA ILE A 100 9.95 19.73 -21.08
C ILE A 100 10.12 20.99 -21.92
N LEU A 101 10.39 22.12 -21.28
CA LEU A 101 10.67 23.39 -21.92
C LEU A 101 12.12 23.79 -21.65
N ASN A 102 12.79 24.36 -22.65
CA ASN A 102 14.12 24.94 -22.45
C ASN A 102 14.02 26.34 -21.80
N SER A 103 15.16 26.98 -21.56
CA SER A 103 15.23 28.33 -20.97
C SER A 103 14.55 29.42 -21.80
N ASP A 104 14.44 29.22 -23.11
CA ASP A 104 13.71 30.12 -24.02
C ASP A 104 12.20 29.84 -24.05
N LYS A 105 11.72 28.89 -23.24
CA LYS A 105 10.33 28.42 -23.15
C LYS A 105 9.84 27.70 -24.41
N ASN A 106 10.78 27.17 -25.21
CA ASN A 106 10.48 26.30 -26.34
C ASN A 106 10.32 24.85 -25.88
N VAL A 107 9.40 24.11 -26.52
CA VAL A 107 9.13 22.71 -26.20
C VAL A 107 10.27 21.84 -26.70
N VAL A 108 10.98 21.18 -25.78
CA VAL A 108 12.06 20.22 -26.04
C VAL A 108 11.47 18.84 -26.32
N GLY A 109 10.48 18.44 -25.52
CA GLY A 109 9.85 17.13 -25.63
C GLY A 109 8.51 17.07 -24.92
N VAL A 110 7.62 16.18 -25.38
CA VAL A 110 6.37 15.84 -24.71
C VAL A 110 6.36 14.33 -24.50
N HIS A 111 6.28 13.91 -23.25
CA HIS A 111 6.41 12.55 -22.80
C HIS A 111 5.11 12.08 -22.15
N TYR A 112 4.67 10.90 -22.56
CA TYR A 112 3.46 10.25 -22.06
C TYR A 112 3.92 8.99 -21.32
N LEU A 113 4.01 9.08 -19.99
CA LEU A 113 4.69 8.09 -19.16
C LEU A 113 3.66 7.29 -18.38
N SER A 114 3.40 6.05 -18.82
CA SER A 114 2.53 5.13 -18.08
C SER A 114 3.19 4.75 -16.77
N VAL A 115 2.40 4.68 -15.70
CA VAL A 115 2.84 4.18 -14.38
C VAL A 115 1.96 3.01 -13.93
N GLN A 116 1.31 2.32 -14.87
CA GLN A 116 0.42 1.21 -14.54
C GLN A 116 1.17 0.01 -13.96
N ASP A 117 2.37 -0.27 -14.49
CA ASP A 117 3.18 -1.43 -14.12
C ASP A 117 4.47 -1.03 -13.37
N SER A 118 5.05 0.11 -13.73
CA SER A 118 6.25 0.69 -13.10
C SER A 118 6.36 2.16 -13.47
N ASP A 119 6.96 2.97 -12.58
CA ASP A 119 7.25 4.38 -12.83
C ASP A 119 8.69 4.64 -13.30
N PHE A 120 9.43 3.58 -13.66
CA PHE A 120 10.82 3.67 -14.12
C PHE A 120 11.01 4.63 -15.32
N SER A 121 10.04 4.68 -16.23
CA SER A 121 10.08 5.62 -17.36
C SER A 121 10.04 7.08 -16.92
N VAL A 122 9.38 7.37 -15.79
CA VAL A 122 9.36 8.68 -15.16
C VAL A 122 10.72 8.99 -14.54
N ILE A 123 11.28 8.05 -13.78
CA ILE A 123 12.62 8.15 -13.17
C ILE A 123 13.67 8.47 -14.24
N LYS A 124 13.66 7.69 -15.33
CA LYS A 124 14.60 7.86 -16.45
C LYS A 124 14.47 9.23 -17.10
N LEU A 125 13.24 9.72 -17.33
CA LEU A 125 13.04 11.05 -17.89
C LEU A 125 13.55 12.13 -16.96
N LEU A 126 13.12 12.13 -15.69
CA LEU A 126 13.46 13.16 -14.72
C LEU A 126 14.97 13.22 -14.46
N ALA A 127 15.66 12.08 -14.49
CA ALA A 127 17.11 12.02 -14.37
C ALA A 127 17.87 12.60 -15.56
N GLN A 128 17.24 12.71 -16.73
CA GLN A 128 17.83 13.24 -17.96
C GLN A 128 17.53 14.73 -18.18
N VAL A 129 16.68 15.34 -17.36
CA VAL A 129 16.35 16.77 -17.47
C VAL A 129 17.52 17.62 -16.96
N HIS A 130 17.92 18.61 -17.73
CA HIS A 130 19.04 19.49 -17.41
C HIS A 130 18.63 20.60 -16.42
N SER A 131 19.62 21.20 -15.74
CA SER A 131 19.41 22.22 -14.70
C SER A 131 18.66 23.49 -15.13
N HIS A 132 18.55 23.75 -16.45
CA HIS A 132 17.91 24.94 -16.99
C HIS A 132 16.56 24.65 -17.67
N GLU A 133 16.10 23.41 -17.64
CA GLU A 133 14.85 22.96 -18.26
C GLU A 133 13.69 22.97 -17.26
N ILE A 134 12.51 23.31 -17.74
CA ILE A 134 11.27 23.40 -16.96
C ILE A 134 10.41 22.19 -17.30
N ILE A 135 9.97 21.46 -16.28
CA ILE A 135 8.98 20.40 -16.43
C ILE A 135 7.58 20.96 -16.22
N VAL A 136 6.67 20.62 -17.13
CA VAL A 136 5.25 21.00 -17.06
C VAL A 136 4.41 19.76 -17.24
N GLY A 137 3.64 19.37 -16.24
CA GLY A 137 2.98 18.08 -16.28
C GLY A 137 1.64 18.01 -15.58
N THR A 138 0.92 16.94 -15.92
CA THR A 138 -0.33 16.57 -15.27
C THR A 138 -0.43 15.05 -15.16
N SER A 139 -1.02 14.57 -14.06
CA SER A 139 -1.38 13.17 -13.94
C SER A 139 -2.68 12.87 -14.69
N TYR A 140 -2.75 11.65 -15.22
CA TYR A 140 -3.96 11.09 -15.80
C TYR A 140 -4.31 9.78 -15.07
N GLY A 141 -5.51 9.70 -14.50
CA GLY A 141 -5.93 8.67 -13.56
C GLY A 141 -5.43 8.90 -12.13
N ASP A 142 -5.95 8.11 -11.19
CA ASP A 142 -5.36 8.01 -9.85
C ASP A 142 -4.10 7.15 -9.91
N ILE A 143 -2.97 7.82 -9.81
CA ILE A 143 -1.64 7.21 -9.87
C ILE A 143 -0.81 7.54 -8.62
N SER A 144 -1.44 8.16 -7.62
CA SER A 144 -0.75 8.63 -6.42
C SER A 144 -0.11 7.48 -5.63
N SER A 145 -0.75 6.32 -5.58
CA SER A 145 -0.23 5.07 -4.99
C SER A 145 0.71 4.29 -5.91
N LYS A 146 0.81 4.69 -7.19
CA LYS A 146 1.60 3.99 -8.23
C LYS A 146 2.95 4.63 -8.53
N ILE A 147 3.21 5.81 -7.96
CA ILE A 147 4.51 6.47 -8.04
C ILE A 147 5.36 6.12 -6.82
N SER A 148 6.57 5.62 -7.06
CA SER A 148 7.54 5.20 -6.06
C SER A 148 8.07 6.37 -5.23
N ALA A 149 8.73 6.04 -4.12
CA ALA A 149 9.41 7.03 -3.28
C ALA A 149 10.51 7.75 -4.08
N GLU A 150 11.19 7.03 -4.96
CA GLU A 150 12.24 7.52 -5.84
C GLU A 150 11.70 8.55 -6.83
N THR A 151 10.57 8.28 -7.48
CA THR A 151 9.91 9.26 -8.37
C THR A 151 9.45 10.49 -7.61
N ARG A 152 8.88 10.32 -6.40
CA ARG A 152 8.47 11.44 -5.54
C ARG A 152 9.68 12.28 -5.12
N GLN A 153 10.80 11.66 -4.81
CA GLN A 153 12.04 12.35 -4.47
C GLN A 153 12.60 13.13 -5.67
N LEU A 154 12.60 12.54 -6.87
CA LEU A 154 13.04 13.22 -8.09
C LEU A 154 12.16 14.43 -8.39
N LEU A 155 10.84 14.29 -8.33
CA LEU A 155 9.90 15.40 -8.52
C LEU A 155 10.10 16.54 -7.51
N ARG A 156 10.47 16.23 -6.26
CA ARG A 156 10.84 17.24 -5.24
C ARG A 156 12.07 18.05 -5.62
N LEU A 157 13.04 17.46 -6.34
CA LEU A 157 14.21 18.21 -6.85
C LEU A 157 13.83 19.31 -7.86
N PHE A 158 12.63 19.25 -8.45
CA PHE A 158 12.08 20.29 -9.32
C PHE A 158 11.24 21.33 -8.57
N GLY A 159 11.25 21.30 -7.22
CA GLY A 159 10.52 22.22 -6.35
C GLY A 159 9.09 21.78 -6.02
N LEU A 160 8.68 20.55 -6.33
CA LEU A 160 7.33 20.07 -6.01
C LEU A 160 7.24 19.62 -4.54
N SER A 161 6.12 19.93 -3.87
CA SER A 161 5.88 19.60 -2.46
C SER A 161 5.38 18.17 -2.30
N LEU A 162 4.40 17.79 -3.12
CA LEU A 162 3.69 16.50 -3.12
C LEU A 162 2.99 16.13 -1.80
N VAL A 163 3.02 16.99 -0.77
CA VAL A 163 2.43 16.73 0.55
C VAL A 163 0.93 16.51 0.46
N GLN A 164 0.25 17.24 -0.42
CA GLN A 164 -1.20 17.12 -0.61
C GLN A 164 -1.59 16.06 -1.64
N TYR A 165 -0.60 15.42 -2.31
CA TYR A 165 -0.85 14.49 -3.40
C TYR A 165 -1.07 13.05 -2.90
N LYS A 166 -2.34 12.66 -2.88
CA LYS A 166 -2.86 11.41 -2.29
C LYS A 166 -3.85 10.69 -3.21
N ALA A 167 -4.36 9.54 -2.77
CA ALA A 167 -5.39 8.78 -3.48
C ALA A 167 -6.55 9.69 -3.92
N GLU A 168 -7.12 9.35 -5.08
CA GLU A 168 -8.25 10.03 -5.71
C GLU A 168 -7.97 11.49 -6.12
N SER A 169 -6.70 11.84 -6.30
CA SER A 169 -6.33 13.19 -6.74
C SER A 169 -5.49 13.19 -8.01
N SER A 170 -5.70 14.22 -8.82
CA SER A 170 -4.85 14.60 -9.94
C SER A 170 -3.88 15.70 -9.50
N ILE A 171 -2.66 15.64 -10.02
CA ILE A 171 -1.65 16.67 -9.82
C ILE A 171 -1.38 17.42 -11.12
N LEU A 172 -1.21 18.73 -10.99
CA LEU A 172 -0.75 19.64 -12.04
C LEU A 172 0.51 20.29 -11.50
N PHE A 173 1.55 20.37 -12.32
CA PHE A 173 2.79 20.98 -11.86
C PHE A 173 3.55 21.72 -12.95
N VAL A 174 4.31 22.72 -12.51
CA VAL A 174 5.38 23.39 -13.25
C VAL A 174 6.56 23.49 -12.29
N GLY A 175 7.69 22.87 -12.64
CA GLY A 175 8.88 22.84 -11.81
C GLY A 175 10.16 23.01 -12.63
N GLN A 176 11.25 23.35 -11.95
CA GLN A 176 12.58 23.50 -12.55
C GLN A 176 13.62 22.90 -11.61
N LEU A 177 14.62 22.19 -12.14
CA LEU A 177 15.59 21.49 -11.31
C LEU A 177 16.36 22.48 -10.42
N GLY A 178 16.42 22.20 -9.11
CA GLY A 178 17.08 23.06 -8.11
C GLY A 178 16.24 24.23 -7.62
N LEU A 179 14.98 24.36 -8.06
CA LEU A 179 14.04 25.37 -7.60
C LEU A 179 13.57 25.10 -6.17
N SER A 180 13.40 26.15 -5.35
CA SER A 180 12.85 25.99 -4.00
C SER A 180 11.37 25.61 -4.03
N VAL A 181 10.91 24.86 -3.02
CA VAL A 181 9.53 24.30 -2.98
C VAL A 181 8.45 25.39 -3.05
N ALA A 182 8.73 26.61 -2.58
CA ALA A 182 7.80 27.72 -2.61
C ALA A 182 7.64 28.38 -4.00
N ALA A 183 8.54 28.11 -4.95
CA ALA A 183 8.58 28.77 -6.24
C ALA A 183 8.03 27.91 -7.40
N ALA A 184 7.84 26.61 -7.21
CA ALA A 184 7.19 25.75 -8.19
C ALA A 184 5.66 25.94 -8.15
N PHE A 185 5.01 25.70 -9.29
CA PHE A 185 3.55 25.61 -9.31
C PHE A 185 3.16 24.17 -9.06
N GLU A 186 2.38 23.93 -8.00
CA GLU A 186 1.74 22.65 -7.74
C GLU A 186 0.26 22.90 -7.47
N LYS A 187 -0.60 22.08 -8.09
CA LYS A 187 -2.01 22.04 -7.76
C LYS A 187 -2.52 20.62 -7.73
N VAL A 188 -2.95 20.21 -6.53
CA VAL A 188 -3.65 18.94 -6.33
C VAL A 188 -5.16 19.19 -6.41
N VAL A 189 -5.84 18.32 -7.15
CA VAL A 189 -7.24 18.48 -7.52
C VAL A 189 -7.94 17.12 -7.39
N SER A 190 -9.07 17.06 -6.68
CA SER A 190 -9.84 15.80 -6.57
C SER A 190 -10.32 15.32 -7.95
N LEU A 191 -10.26 14.01 -8.18
CA LEU A 191 -10.78 13.36 -9.39
C LEU A 191 -12.32 13.32 -9.43
N GLU A 192 -13.01 13.62 -8.33
CA GLU A 192 -14.48 13.68 -8.26
C GLU A 192 -15.09 14.87 -9.03
N ILE A 193 -14.27 15.69 -9.69
CA ILE A 193 -14.72 16.89 -10.37
C ILE A 193 -15.58 16.56 -11.58
N VAL A 194 -16.82 17.04 -11.52
CA VAL A 194 -17.81 16.97 -12.60
C VAL A 194 -17.47 17.95 -13.73
N GLU A 195 -17.12 19.19 -13.39
CA GLU A 195 -16.84 20.27 -14.36
C GLU A 195 -15.35 20.53 -14.59
N PRO A 196 -14.87 20.62 -15.84
CA PRO A 196 -13.45 20.80 -16.12
C PRO A 196 -12.93 22.13 -15.55
N LYS A 197 -11.96 22.05 -14.62
CA LYS A 197 -11.25 23.21 -14.07
C LYS A 197 -9.99 23.50 -14.86
N TYR A 198 -9.68 24.76 -15.04
CA TYR A 198 -8.51 25.19 -15.81
C TYR A 198 -7.69 26.16 -14.99
N TYR A 199 -6.39 25.98 -15.04
CA TYR A 199 -5.40 26.76 -14.32
C TYR A 199 -4.54 27.46 -15.34
N VAL A 200 -4.54 28.79 -15.31
CA VAL A 200 -3.74 29.60 -16.20
C VAL A 200 -2.64 30.29 -15.41
N ARG A 201 -1.41 30.23 -15.94
CA ARG A 201 -0.23 30.84 -15.35
C ARG A 201 0.64 31.46 -16.44
N CYS A 202 1.32 32.53 -16.07
CA CYS A 202 2.39 33.09 -16.89
C CYS A 202 3.72 32.52 -16.40
N LEU A 203 4.44 31.88 -17.31
CA LEU A 203 5.70 31.21 -17.03
C LEU A 203 6.86 32.11 -17.41
N LYS A 204 7.66 32.48 -16.40
CA LYS A 204 8.97 33.12 -16.54
C LYS A 204 10.09 32.08 -16.47
N ALA A 205 11.19 32.33 -17.17
CA ALA A 205 12.39 31.51 -17.13
C ALA A 205 13.61 32.40 -16.82
N PRO A 206 14.45 32.06 -15.81
CA PRO A 206 14.25 30.99 -14.82
C PRO A 206 13.04 31.25 -13.91
N MET A 207 12.46 30.18 -13.35
CA MET A 207 11.25 30.27 -12.51
C MET A 207 11.52 30.99 -11.17
N GLY A 208 12.77 30.98 -10.70
CA GLY A 208 13.22 31.60 -9.47
C GLY A 208 14.72 31.41 -9.26
N GLU A 209 15.16 31.50 -8.01
CA GLU A 209 16.54 31.16 -7.64
C GLU A 209 16.75 29.64 -7.71
N LEU A 210 17.78 29.21 -8.45
CA LEU A 210 18.10 27.80 -8.66
C LEU A 210 19.36 27.43 -7.87
N SER A 211 19.25 26.37 -7.09
CA SER A 211 20.37 25.74 -6.39
C SER A 211 21.11 24.77 -7.31
N ASN A 212 22.42 24.61 -7.10
CA ASN A 212 23.22 23.66 -7.88
C ASN A 212 22.96 22.23 -7.39
N VAL A 213 22.09 21.50 -8.08
CA VAL A 213 21.67 20.12 -7.75
C VAL A 213 22.12 19.17 -8.84
N THR A 214 22.90 18.14 -8.48
CA THR A 214 23.28 17.05 -9.39
C THR A 214 22.44 15.80 -9.10
N ILE A 215 21.74 15.28 -10.09
CA ILE A 215 21.01 14.01 -9.97
C ILE A 215 22.04 12.87 -10.04
N ARG A 216 22.18 12.09 -8.95
CA ARG A 216 22.94 10.84 -8.95
C ARG A 216 21.96 9.68 -9.05
N VAL A 217 21.90 9.03 -10.21
CA VAL A 217 21.13 7.80 -10.39
C VAL A 217 22.03 6.63 -10.00
N PRO A 218 21.70 5.80 -8.99
CA PRO A 218 22.41 4.55 -8.76
C PRO A 218 22.17 3.60 -9.93
N GLU A 219 23.22 2.98 -10.48
CA GLU A 219 23.08 1.91 -11.46
C GLU A 219 22.38 0.71 -10.79
N ALA A 220 21.10 0.52 -11.06
CA ALA A 220 20.37 -0.67 -10.67
C ALA A 220 20.73 -1.80 -11.64
N HIS A 221 21.25 -2.92 -11.10
CA HIS A 221 21.36 -4.17 -11.86
C HIS A 221 19.96 -4.65 -12.23
N HIS A 222 19.67 -4.60 -13.53
CA HIS A 222 18.39 -5.00 -14.10
C HIS A 222 18.29 -6.52 -14.19
N ILE A 223 17.14 -7.03 -13.76
CA ILE A 223 16.67 -8.40 -14.03
C ILE A 223 16.35 -8.49 -15.52
N ASP A 224 16.74 -9.61 -16.12
CA ASP A 224 16.60 -9.91 -17.54
C ASP A 224 15.18 -9.67 -18.07
N GLU A 225 15.09 -8.81 -19.08
CA GLU A 225 13.86 -8.37 -19.74
C GLU A 225 13.08 -9.55 -20.34
N HIS A 226 13.75 -10.66 -20.66
CA HIS A 226 13.11 -11.88 -21.15
C HIS A 226 12.37 -12.67 -20.06
N ILE A 227 12.79 -12.58 -18.79
CA ILE A 227 12.15 -13.29 -17.67
C ILE A 227 10.95 -12.50 -17.15
N VAL A 228 11.07 -11.16 -17.10
CA VAL A 228 9.94 -10.29 -16.75
C VAL A 228 8.86 -10.36 -17.83
N ALA A 229 9.22 -10.44 -19.12
CA ALA A 229 8.27 -10.59 -20.22
C ALA A 229 7.47 -11.90 -20.19
N GLN A 230 7.99 -12.96 -19.56
CA GLN A 230 7.23 -14.22 -19.36
C GLN A 230 6.27 -14.17 -18.17
N LEU A 231 6.50 -13.31 -17.19
CA LEU A 231 5.70 -13.20 -15.96
C LEU A 231 4.69 -12.04 -15.98
N SER A 232 4.81 -11.09 -16.91
CA SER A 232 3.98 -9.86 -17.00
C SER A 232 2.92 -9.87 -18.12
N VAL A 233 2.66 -11.01 -18.75
CA VAL A 233 1.81 -11.13 -19.97
C VAL A 233 0.34 -10.68 -19.79
N VAL A 234 -0.16 -10.34 -18.60
CA VAL A 234 -1.60 -10.06 -18.40
C VAL A 234 -1.93 -8.70 -17.75
N LYS A 235 -1.10 -7.66 -17.89
CA LYS A 235 -1.58 -6.28 -17.64
C LYS A 235 -1.32 -5.39 -18.84
N GLY A 236 -2.41 -4.87 -19.42
CA GLY A 236 -2.39 -3.71 -20.31
C GLY A 236 -2.15 -3.96 -21.81
N GLN A 237 -1.94 -5.18 -22.29
CA GLN A 237 -1.85 -5.40 -23.74
C GLN A 237 -3.24 -5.35 -24.39
N LYS A 238 -3.38 -4.53 -25.44
CA LYS A 238 -4.47 -4.66 -26.43
C LYS A 238 -4.35 -6.06 -27.04
N MET A 239 -5.29 -6.95 -26.72
CA MET A 239 -5.27 -8.30 -27.27
C MET A 239 -5.43 -8.23 -28.78
N ASN A 240 -4.89 -9.21 -29.50
CA ASN A 240 -5.08 -9.30 -30.95
C ASN A 240 -6.50 -9.81 -31.24
N VAL A 241 -7.47 -8.90 -31.17
CA VAL A 241 -8.90 -9.19 -31.35
C VAL A 241 -9.19 -9.41 -32.82
N LYS A 242 -9.67 -10.62 -33.17
CA LYS A 242 -10.11 -10.91 -34.54
C LYS A 242 -11.45 -10.21 -34.79
N LEU A 243 -11.52 -9.45 -35.87
CA LEU A 243 -12.77 -8.81 -36.30
C LEU A 243 -13.50 -9.73 -37.27
N GLY A 244 -14.75 -10.05 -36.95
CA GLY A 244 -15.63 -10.85 -37.79
C GLY A 244 -16.29 -10.06 -38.92
N ALA A 245 -17.39 -10.61 -39.44
CA ALA A 245 -18.16 -9.99 -40.51
C ALA A 245 -18.67 -8.59 -40.13
N GLU A 246 -18.78 -7.73 -41.14
CA GLU A 246 -19.40 -6.41 -40.99
C GLU A 246 -20.91 -6.58 -40.84
N LEU A 247 -21.44 -5.99 -39.77
CA LEU A 247 -22.85 -5.92 -39.47
C LEU A 247 -23.18 -4.44 -39.18
N PRO A 248 -23.50 -3.64 -40.20
CA PRO A 248 -23.68 -2.19 -40.04
C PRO A 248 -24.58 -1.84 -38.86
N ASN A 249 -24.11 -0.92 -38.02
CA ASN A 249 -24.81 -0.45 -36.81
C ASN A 249 -25.25 -1.60 -35.87
N CYS A 250 -24.55 -2.75 -35.93
CA CYS A 250 -24.89 -3.98 -35.24
C CYS A 250 -26.35 -4.43 -35.42
N GLY A 251 -26.95 -4.11 -36.58
CA GLY A 251 -28.34 -4.45 -36.89
C GLY A 251 -29.38 -3.55 -36.22
N HIS A 252 -28.97 -2.48 -35.52
CA HIS A 252 -29.90 -1.51 -34.97
C HIS A 252 -30.55 -0.67 -36.12
N PRO A 253 -31.87 -0.46 -36.12
CA PRO A 253 -32.60 0.07 -37.29
C PRO A 253 -32.33 1.55 -37.60
N LYS A 254 -31.79 2.30 -36.64
CA LYS A 254 -31.39 3.71 -36.80
C LYS A 254 -29.96 3.88 -36.31
N ASN A 255 -29.16 4.71 -36.98
CA ASN A 255 -27.80 5.01 -36.52
C ASN A 255 -27.83 5.54 -35.09
N CYS A 256 -26.93 5.03 -34.24
CA CYS A 256 -26.73 5.58 -32.91
C CYS A 256 -26.14 7.00 -32.99
N PRO A 257 -26.42 7.88 -32.00
CA PRO A 257 -25.72 9.14 -31.80
C PRO A 257 -24.18 8.98 -31.76
N GLU A 258 -23.43 10.05 -32.06
CA GLU A 258 -21.95 9.99 -32.15
C GLU A 258 -21.26 9.61 -30.83
N ASP A 259 -21.91 9.84 -29.69
CA ASP A 259 -21.46 9.55 -28.32
C ASP A 259 -21.93 8.18 -27.78
N GLU A 260 -22.64 7.41 -28.61
CA GLU A 260 -23.14 6.08 -28.28
C GLU A 260 -22.56 4.99 -29.19
N ILE A 261 -22.40 3.80 -28.63
CA ILE A 261 -21.75 2.65 -29.24
C ILE A 261 -22.84 1.63 -29.61
N PRO A 262 -23.11 1.35 -30.91
CA PRO A 262 -24.02 0.29 -31.30
C PRO A 262 -23.46 -1.09 -30.91
N MET A 263 -24.27 -1.87 -30.21
CA MET A 263 -23.96 -3.25 -29.82
C MET A 263 -25.12 -4.21 -30.10
N LEU A 264 -24.80 -5.48 -30.39
CA LEU A 264 -25.76 -6.59 -30.47
C LEU A 264 -25.31 -7.69 -29.52
N PHE A 265 -26.25 -8.21 -28.73
CA PHE A 265 -26.06 -9.38 -27.86
C PHE A 265 -26.97 -10.52 -28.36
N TYR A 266 -26.40 -11.69 -28.61
CA TYR A 266 -27.12 -12.92 -28.90
C TYR A 266 -26.60 -14.05 -28.02
N SER A 267 -27.46 -14.63 -27.18
CA SER A 267 -27.06 -15.66 -26.20
C SER A 267 -27.18 -17.11 -26.69
N GLY A 268 -27.62 -17.33 -27.93
CA GLY A 268 -27.87 -18.67 -28.47
C GLY A 268 -29.14 -19.34 -27.92
N LYS A 269 -29.77 -20.20 -28.73
CA LYS A 269 -30.97 -20.96 -28.33
C LYS A 269 -30.66 -22.15 -27.42
N ASP A 270 -29.57 -22.83 -27.72
CA ASP A 270 -29.10 -24.05 -27.08
C ASP A 270 -27.59 -24.21 -27.35
N LYS A 271 -27.00 -25.32 -26.91
CA LYS A 271 -25.57 -25.62 -27.05
C LYS A 271 -25.03 -25.61 -28.49
N ASP A 272 -25.88 -25.74 -29.52
CA ASP A 272 -25.47 -25.85 -30.92
C ASP A 272 -25.58 -24.51 -31.68
N ASP A 273 -26.09 -23.46 -31.03
CA ASP A 273 -26.36 -22.14 -31.61
C ASP A 273 -25.50 -21.04 -30.97
N ALA A 274 -24.27 -20.88 -31.46
CA ALA A 274 -23.21 -20.04 -30.87
C ALA A 274 -23.65 -18.59 -30.52
N PRO A 275 -23.06 -17.99 -29.47
CA PRO A 275 -23.37 -16.63 -29.07
C PRO A 275 -22.77 -15.62 -30.03
N GLN A 276 -23.40 -14.45 -30.16
CA GLN A 276 -22.89 -13.36 -30.98
C GLN A 276 -22.81 -12.07 -30.18
N LEU A 277 -21.70 -11.35 -30.33
CA LEU A 277 -21.50 -10.03 -29.75
C LEU A 277 -20.93 -9.11 -30.82
N CYS A 278 -21.70 -8.10 -31.24
CA CYS A 278 -21.25 -7.07 -32.18
C CYS A 278 -20.96 -5.77 -31.44
N VAL A 279 -19.92 -5.06 -31.87
CA VAL A 279 -19.56 -3.73 -31.39
C VAL A 279 -19.19 -2.85 -32.59
N ASN A 280 -19.72 -1.63 -32.66
CA ASN A 280 -19.35 -0.64 -33.69
C ASN A 280 -19.47 -1.17 -35.12
N GLY A 281 -20.47 -2.01 -35.36
CA GLY A 281 -20.77 -2.56 -36.67
C GLY A 281 -19.90 -3.74 -37.11
N ARG A 282 -19.13 -4.35 -36.20
CA ARG A 282 -18.39 -5.59 -36.47
C ARG A 282 -18.66 -6.65 -35.40
N LEU A 283 -18.78 -7.90 -35.84
CA LEU A 283 -18.84 -9.04 -34.94
C LEU A 283 -17.48 -9.22 -34.23
N ILE A 284 -17.53 -9.37 -32.92
CA ILE A 284 -16.38 -9.59 -32.04
C ILE A 284 -16.44 -10.98 -31.44
N MET A 285 -17.61 -11.47 -31.05
CA MET A 285 -17.82 -12.88 -30.68
C MET A 285 -18.80 -13.51 -31.67
N ASP A 286 -18.48 -14.70 -32.19
CA ASP A 286 -19.30 -15.53 -33.06
C ASP A 286 -18.68 -16.94 -33.10
N ARG A 287 -19.33 -17.91 -33.77
CA ARG A 287 -18.75 -19.23 -34.02
C ARG A 287 -17.35 -19.11 -34.62
N ASP A 288 -16.39 -19.79 -34.03
CA ASP A 288 -14.97 -19.81 -34.43
C ASP A 288 -14.27 -18.42 -34.39
N LEU A 289 -14.87 -17.43 -33.70
CA LEU A 289 -14.35 -16.08 -33.56
C LEU A 289 -14.06 -15.76 -32.09
N ASN A 290 -12.81 -15.38 -31.80
CA ASN A 290 -12.31 -15.04 -30.45
C ASN A 290 -12.68 -16.06 -29.36
N SER A 291 -12.71 -17.34 -29.72
CA SER A 291 -13.00 -18.47 -28.83
C SER A 291 -14.38 -18.42 -28.17
N ALA A 292 -15.38 -17.79 -28.80
CA ALA A 292 -16.72 -17.74 -28.23
C ALA A 292 -17.27 -19.16 -27.97
N GLY A 293 -17.77 -19.39 -26.76
CA GLY A 293 -18.11 -20.73 -26.27
C GLY A 293 -18.97 -20.72 -25.01
N ARG A 294 -19.25 -21.92 -24.45
CA ARG A 294 -20.12 -22.10 -23.27
C ARG A 294 -19.59 -21.28 -22.09
N GLY A 295 -20.48 -20.72 -21.27
CA GLY A 295 -20.12 -19.89 -20.13
C GLY A 295 -20.31 -18.40 -20.41
N LEU A 296 -19.37 -17.56 -19.97
CA LEU A 296 -19.41 -16.11 -20.15
C LEU A 296 -18.46 -15.68 -21.26
N ASN A 297 -18.98 -14.88 -22.20
CA ASN A 297 -18.23 -14.27 -23.29
C ASN A 297 -18.19 -12.76 -23.08
N LEU A 298 -17.00 -12.18 -22.99
CA LEU A 298 -16.76 -10.81 -22.56
C LEU A 298 -15.98 -10.01 -23.62
N VAL A 299 -16.35 -8.74 -23.77
CA VAL A 299 -15.65 -7.75 -24.58
C VAL A 299 -15.40 -6.51 -23.73
N VAL A 300 -14.16 -6.06 -23.65
CA VAL A 300 -13.77 -4.85 -22.92
C VAL A 300 -13.48 -3.74 -23.91
N LEU A 301 -14.06 -2.57 -23.68
CA LEU A 301 -13.92 -1.39 -24.52
C LEU A 301 -13.36 -0.22 -23.73
N ASP A 302 -12.56 0.59 -24.40
CA ASP A 302 -12.18 1.89 -23.89
C ASP A 302 -13.34 2.89 -24.13
N SER A 303 -13.84 3.49 -23.07
CA SER A 303 -14.98 4.42 -23.10
C SER A 303 -14.72 5.70 -23.89
N LYS A 304 -13.46 6.10 -24.10
CA LYS A 304 -13.12 7.38 -24.76
C LYS A 304 -12.87 7.20 -26.25
N THR A 305 -12.38 6.04 -26.68
CA THR A 305 -12.03 5.73 -28.07
C THR A 305 -13.00 4.76 -28.74
N HIS A 306 -13.87 4.11 -27.96
CA HIS A 306 -14.82 3.07 -28.39
C HIS A 306 -14.14 1.86 -29.04
N GLN A 307 -12.83 1.71 -28.82
CA GLN A 307 -12.08 0.58 -29.36
C GLN A 307 -12.23 -0.63 -28.45
N VAL A 308 -12.37 -1.81 -29.06
CA VAL A 308 -12.26 -3.07 -28.34
C VAL A 308 -10.80 -3.27 -27.94
N MET A 309 -10.58 -3.42 -26.64
CA MET A 309 -9.27 -3.56 -26.03
C MET A 309 -8.94 -5.03 -25.76
N ARG A 310 -9.92 -5.79 -25.27
CA ARG A 310 -9.75 -7.18 -24.83
C ARG A 310 -11.03 -7.98 -25.10
N THR A 311 -10.85 -9.29 -25.26
CA THR A 311 -11.93 -10.27 -25.36
C THR A 311 -11.61 -11.43 -24.43
N GLY A 312 -12.62 -11.99 -23.76
CA GLY A 312 -12.47 -13.13 -22.87
C GLY A 312 -13.60 -14.12 -23.07
N HIS A 313 -13.29 -15.41 -22.95
CA HIS A 313 -14.26 -16.50 -22.88
C HIS A 313 -13.88 -17.37 -21.68
N TYR A 314 -14.86 -17.66 -20.82
CA TYR A 314 -14.66 -18.45 -19.61
C TYR A 314 -15.79 -19.46 -19.47
N ASP A 315 -15.45 -20.75 -19.49
CA ASP A 315 -16.41 -21.85 -19.31
C ASP A 315 -16.75 -22.05 -17.83
N THR A 316 -17.51 -21.09 -17.28
CA THR A 316 -17.96 -21.10 -15.88
C THR A 316 -19.01 -22.17 -15.55
N TYR A 317 -19.19 -23.14 -16.44
CA TYR A 317 -19.91 -24.38 -16.17
C TYR A 317 -18.96 -25.51 -15.72
N LEU A 318 -17.84 -25.71 -16.43
CA LEU A 318 -16.86 -26.77 -16.12
C LEU A 318 -15.69 -26.27 -15.26
N GLU A 319 -15.23 -25.04 -15.48
CA GLU A 319 -14.02 -24.49 -14.89
C GLU A 319 -14.36 -23.55 -13.73
N ASP A 320 -13.46 -23.47 -12.74
CA ASP A 320 -13.57 -22.43 -11.72
C ASP A 320 -13.37 -21.04 -12.34
N SER A 321 -14.00 -20.04 -11.74
CA SER A 321 -14.02 -18.67 -12.28
C SER A 321 -12.81 -17.82 -11.87
N SER A 322 -11.71 -18.41 -11.39
CA SER A 322 -10.53 -17.65 -10.94
C SER A 322 -9.90 -16.84 -12.09
N ALA A 323 -9.83 -17.42 -13.30
CA ALA A 323 -9.31 -16.73 -14.48
C ALA A 323 -10.23 -15.56 -14.91
N LEU A 324 -11.54 -15.70 -14.73
CA LEU A 324 -12.51 -14.64 -14.97
C LEU A 324 -12.36 -13.50 -13.95
N VAL A 325 -12.18 -13.83 -12.66
CA VAL A 325 -11.93 -12.86 -11.59
C VAL A 325 -10.69 -12.02 -11.92
N LEU A 326 -9.58 -12.67 -12.24
CA LEU A 326 -8.34 -11.99 -12.61
C LEU A 326 -8.52 -11.07 -13.83
N PHE A 327 -9.30 -11.50 -14.83
CA PHE A 327 -9.60 -10.68 -16.00
C PHE A 327 -10.43 -9.43 -15.66
N LEU A 328 -11.45 -9.58 -14.80
CA LEU A 328 -12.30 -8.47 -14.39
C LEU A 328 -11.58 -7.50 -13.44
N GLU A 329 -10.66 -7.98 -12.60
CA GLU A 329 -9.84 -7.13 -11.72
C GLU A 329 -8.83 -6.27 -12.49
N GLN A 330 -8.45 -6.70 -13.70
CA GLN A 330 -7.62 -5.90 -14.60
C GLN A 330 -8.40 -4.77 -15.30
N LEU A 331 -9.70 -4.62 -15.05
CA LEU A 331 -10.47 -3.50 -15.57
C LEU A 331 -10.00 -2.19 -14.94
N SER A 332 -9.58 -1.28 -15.79
CA SER A 332 -9.23 0.08 -15.42
C SER A 332 -10.50 0.92 -15.21
N PRO A 333 -10.54 1.83 -14.21
CA PRO A 333 -11.70 2.70 -13.98
C PRO A 333 -12.18 3.40 -15.26
N GLY A 334 -13.46 3.29 -15.60
CA GLY A 334 -14.05 3.85 -16.82
C GLY A 334 -14.03 2.94 -18.05
N GLU A 335 -13.36 1.77 -18.03
CA GLU A 335 -13.54 0.77 -19.09
C GLU A 335 -14.94 0.16 -19.04
N ILE A 336 -15.53 -0.07 -20.23
CA ILE A 336 -16.83 -0.72 -20.39
C ILE A 336 -16.58 -2.20 -20.60
N VAL A 337 -17.32 -3.06 -19.91
CA VAL A 337 -17.36 -4.50 -20.16
C VAL A 337 -18.74 -4.89 -20.66
N ALA A 338 -18.78 -5.60 -21.79
CA ALA A 338 -19.97 -6.17 -22.38
C ALA A 338 -19.90 -7.69 -22.27
N VAL A 339 -20.96 -8.32 -21.77
CA VAL A 339 -21.00 -9.75 -21.45
C VAL A 339 -22.24 -10.39 -22.07
N VAL A 340 -22.09 -11.60 -22.59
CA VAL A 340 -23.20 -12.47 -22.99
C VAL A 340 -22.95 -13.89 -22.50
N SER A 341 -23.96 -14.51 -21.88
CA SER A 341 -23.91 -15.92 -21.49
C SER A 341 -24.26 -16.83 -22.68
N PHE A 342 -23.73 -18.06 -22.67
CA PHE A 342 -24.05 -19.08 -23.66
C PHE A 342 -24.10 -20.48 -23.04
N ASP A 343 -25.09 -21.27 -23.45
CA ASP A 343 -25.39 -22.64 -22.97
C ASP A 343 -25.64 -22.73 -21.45
N GLU A 344 -24.60 -22.60 -20.63
CA GLU A 344 -24.66 -22.61 -19.16
C GLU A 344 -23.47 -21.80 -18.61
N ALA A 345 -23.69 -20.93 -17.62
CA ALA A 345 -22.67 -20.04 -17.08
C ALA A 345 -22.66 -19.92 -15.55
N SER A 346 -23.48 -20.67 -14.84
CA SER A 346 -23.75 -20.46 -13.40
C SER A 346 -23.14 -21.52 -12.49
N ASN A 347 -22.87 -22.74 -12.99
CA ASN A 347 -22.54 -23.88 -12.14
C ASN A 347 -21.27 -23.68 -11.30
N SER A 348 -20.21 -23.15 -11.90
CA SER A 348 -18.90 -22.89 -11.28
C SER A 348 -18.58 -21.38 -11.18
N LEU A 349 -19.60 -20.53 -11.29
CA LEU A 349 -19.46 -19.08 -11.13
C LEU A 349 -19.39 -18.72 -9.64
N SER A 350 -18.20 -18.29 -9.21
CA SER A 350 -17.89 -17.93 -7.83
C SER A 350 -18.60 -16.65 -7.40
N ASP A 351 -18.83 -16.51 -6.10
CA ASP A 351 -19.44 -15.30 -5.56
C ASP A 351 -18.55 -14.07 -5.69
N MET A 352 -17.23 -14.24 -5.78
CA MET A 352 -16.29 -13.16 -6.12
C MET A 352 -16.54 -12.63 -7.53
N ALA A 353 -16.65 -13.51 -8.54
CA ALA A 353 -17.00 -13.09 -9.89
C ALA A 353 -18.36 -12.37 -9.94
N LYS A 354 -19.37 -12.90 -9.22
CA LYS A 354 -20.68 -12.24 -9.10
C LYS A 354 -20.58 -10.86 -8.44
N HIS A 355 -19.73 -10.73 -7.42
CA HIS A 355 -19.53 -9.48 -6.71
C HIS A 355 -18.83 -8.44 -7.58
N ILE A 356 -17.83 -8.82 -8.35
CA ILE A 356 -17.18 -7.90 -9.30
C ILE A 356 -18.19 -7.43 -10.34
N PHE A 357 -19.04 -8.31 -10.87
CA PHE A 357 -20.13 -7.88 -11.77
C PHE A 357 -21.13 -6.94 -11.07
N TYR A 358 -21.44 -7.18 -9.80
CA TYR A 358 -22.26 -6.28 -8.99
C TYR A 358 -21.63 -4.87 -8.87
N GLU A 359 -20.32 -4.79 -8.57
CA GLU A 359 -19.58 -3.50 -8.56
C GLU A 359 -19.51 -2.84 -9.93
N LEU A 360 -19.51 -3.63 -11.01
CA LEU A 360 -19.58 -3.14 -12.38
C LEU A 360 -20.99 -2.68 -12.77
N GLY A 361 -21.97 -2.78 -11.86
CA GLY A 361 -23.33 -2.27 -12.01
C GLY A 361 -24.39 -3.34 -12.23
N SER A 362 -24.09 -4.63 -12.09
CA SER A 362 -25.09 -5.69 -12.28
C SER A 362 -26.08 -5.75 -11.12
N SER A 363 -27.36 -5.76 -11.47
CA SER A 363 -28.48 -5.98 -10.56
C SER A 363 -28.99 -7.43 -10.57
N LEU A 364 -28.72 -8.18 -11.65
CA LEU A 364 -29.27 -9.52 -11.88
C LEU A 364 -28.25 -10.66 -11.70
N ILE A 365 -26.96 -10.39 -11.56
CA ILE A 365 -25.92 -11.45 -11.53
C ILE A 365 -26.16 -12.51 -10.44
N TYR A 366 -26.61 -12.12 -9.25
CA TYR A 366 -26.95 -13.06 -8.18
C TYR A 366 -28.20 -13.91 -8.47
N ARG A 367 -28.93 -13.61 -9.54
CA ARG A 367 -30.08 -14.39 -10.02
C ARG A 367 -29.72 -15.32 -11.18
N LEU A 368 -28.48 -15.29 -11.66
CA LEU A 368 -28.01 -16.18 -12.72
C LEU A 368 -28.04 -17.63 -12.21
N LYS A 369 -28.72 -18.50 -12.96
CA LYS A 369 -28.97 -19.90 -12.61
C LYS A 369 -28.76 -20.79 -13.83
N PHE A 370 -28.78 -22.10 -13.59
CA PHE A 370 -28.51 -23.13 -14.60
C PHE A 370 -29.28 -22.86 -15.88
N ARG A 371 -28.57 -22.68 -17.02
CA ARG A 371 -29.11 -22.41 -18.36
C ARG A 371 -29.90 -21.10 -18.55
N ALA A 372 -29.67 -20.11 -17.70
CA ALA A 372 -30.19 -18.76 -17.91
C ALA A 372 -29.47 -18.04 -19.07
N SER A 373 -30.23 -17.28 -19.86
CA SER A 373 -29.69 -16.36 -20.85
C SER A 373 -29.55 -14.99 -20.22
N TRP A 374 -28.36 -14.40 -20.29
CA TRP A 374 -28.04 -13.13 -19.65
C TRP A 374 -27.13 -12.31 -20.55
N TYR A 375 -27.42 -11.01 -20.65
CA TYR A 375 -26.47 -10.03 -21.15
C TYR A 375 -26.32 -8.91 -20.15
N PHE A 376 -25.14 -8.32 -20.13
CA PHE A 376 -24.80 -7.27 -19.20
C PHE A 376 -23.77 -6.32 -19.80
N ILE A 377 -23.96 -5.02 -19.56
CA ILE A 377 -22.99 -4.00 -19.89
C ILE A 377 -22.71 -3.19 -18.64
N GLY A 378 -21.49 -3.33 -18.14
CA GLY A 378 -21.02 -2.66 -16.94
C GLY A 378 -19.88 -1.69 -17.22
N GLN A 379 -19.58 -0.83 -16.25
CA GLN A 379 -18.45 0.07 -16.31
C GLN A 379 -17.76 0.14 -14.96
N LYS A 380 -16.43 0.01 -14.93
CA LYS A 380 -15.68 0.06 -13.66
C LYS A 380 -15.78 1.47 -13.06
N GLY A 381 -16.36 1.58 -11.86
CA GLY A 381 -16.61 2.85 -11.18
C GLY A 381 -17.99 3.46 -11.46
N ILE A 382 -18.95 2.69 -12.00
CA ILE A 382 -20.35 3.12 -12.12
C ILE A 382 -20.98 3.36 -10.74
N ASP A 383 -21.81 4.42 -10.63
CA ASP A 383 -22.54 4.76 -9.41
C ASP A 383 -24.00 4.26 -9.51
N GLY A 384 -24.24 3.02 -9.07
CA GLY A 384 -25.55 2.35 -9.12
C GLY A 384 -25.62 1.24 -10.16
N TYR A 385 -26.85 0.79 -10.48
CA TYR A 385 -27.04 -0.33 -11.41
C TYR A 385 -27.07 0.14 -12.87
N THR A 386 -26.46 -0.63 -13.77
CA THR A 386 -26.55 -0.35 -15.20
C THR A 386 -28.00 -0.52 -15.69
N PRO A 387 -28.49 0.35 -16.59
CA PRO A 387 -29.76 0.11 -17.29
C PRO A 387 -29.62 -0.94 -18.41
N PHE A 388 -28.40 -1.39 -18.71
CA PHE A 388 -28.06 -2.29 -19.83
C PHE A 388 -27.82 -3.72 -19.37
N GLU A 389 -28.86 -4.32 -18.81
CA GLU A 389 -28.84 -5.69 -18.30
C GLU A 389 -30.21 -6.34 -18.47
N ASP A 390 -30.26 -7.59 -18.92
CA ASP A 390 -31.48 -8.39 -18.92
C ASP A 390 -31.17 -9.88 -18.75
N MET A 391 -32.14 -10.63 -18.24
CA MET A 391 -32.01 -12.06 -17.99
C MET A 391 -33.31 -12.80 -18.26
N ASN A 392 -33.23 -13.84 -19.09
CA ASN A 392 -34.28 -14.84 -19.23
C ASN A 392 -33.94 -16.05 -18.37
N LEU A 393 -34.90 -16.49 -17.54
CA LEU A 393 -34.77 -17.70 -16.74
C LEU A 393 -35.39 -18.90 -17.47
N PRO A 394 -34.82 -20.11 -17.34
CA PRO A 394 -35.34 -21.31 -17.96
C PRO A 394 -36.59 -21.83 -17.23
N SER A 395 -37.36 -22.67 -17.94
CA SER A 395 -38.48 -23.42 -17.37
C SER A 395 -38.09 -24.89 -17.26
N GLY A 396 -37.86 -25.36 -16.04
CA GLY A 396 -37.38 -26.73 -15.81
C GLY A 396 -35.93 -26.92 -16.26
N ASN A 397 -35.66 -27.99 -17.03
CA ASN A 397 -34.31 -28.32 -17.49
C ASN A 397 -33.99 -27.78 -18.90
N ASP A 398 -34.93 -27.11 -19.58
CA ASP A 398 -34.68 -26.52 -20.90
C ASP A 398 -33.82 -25.26 -20.82
N TRP A 399 -33.28 -24.81 -21.95
CA TRP A 399 -32.60 -23.51 -22.04
C TRP A 399 -33.60 -22.35 -21.94
N ALA A 400 -33.16 -21.25 -21.34
CA ALA A 400 -33.95 -20.02 -21.33
C ALA A 400 -34.17 -19.50 -22.76
N LYS A 401 -35.19 -18.65 -22.95
CA LYS A 401 -35.38 -17.98 -24.24
C LYS A 401 -34.12 -17.18 -24.60
N PRO A 402 -33.61 -17.29 -25.84
CA PRO A 402 -32.42 -16.58 -26.25
C PRO A 402 -32.65 -15.08 -26.17
N ILE A 403 -31.66 -14.35 -25.69
CA ILE A 403 -31.63 -12.90 -25.76
C ILE A 403 -31.08 -12.54 -27.14
N ARG A 404 -31.78 -11.68 -27.87
CA ARG A 404 -31.29 -11.02 -29.09
C ARG A 404 -31.61 -9.54 -29.00
N GLN A 405 -30.63 -8.73 -28.62
CA GLN A 405 -30.86 -7.34 -28.25
C GLN A 405 -29.84 -6.42 -28.91
N THR A 406 -30.33 -5.42 -29.66
CA THR A 406 -29.51 -4.35 -30.26
C THR A 406 -29.69 -3.06 -29.47
N ILE A 407 -28.61 -2.41 -29.03
CA ILE A 407 -28.65 -1.24 -28.15
C ILE A 407 -27.60 -0.22 -28.58
N CYS A 408 -27.90 1.07 -28.43
CA CYS A 408 -26.91 2.14 -28.44
C CYS A 408 -26.47 2.43 -27.00
N VAL A 409 -25.18 2.23 -26.72
CA VAL A 409 -24.63 2.29 -25.36
C VAL A 409 -23.83 3.58 -25.18
N PRO A 410 -24.17 4.45 -24.22
CA PRO A 410 -23.41 5.67 -24.00
C PRO A 410 -21.99 5.35 -23.52
N SER A 411 -21.05 6.21 -23.91
CA SER A 411 -19.64 6.12 -23.53
C SER A 411 -19.39 6.19 -22.03
N VAL A 412 -20.34 6.77 -21.29
CA VAL A 412 -20.38 6.81 -19.82
C VAL A 412 -21.74 6.28 -19.38
N LEU A 413 -21.73 5.25 -18.53
CA LEU A 413 -22.95 4.63 -18.02
C LEU A 413 -23.41 5.40 -16.77
N ASP A 414 -24.61 5.99 -16.84
CA ASP A 414 -25.28 6.56 -15.68
C ASP A 414 -26.03 5.45 -14.93
N GLY A 415 -25.59 5.15 -13.70
CA GLY A 415 -26.23 4.14 -12.87
C GLY A 415 -27.61 4.57 -12.38
N LEU A 416 -28.57 3.65 -12.45
CA LEU A 416 -29.91 3.81 -11.91
C LEU A 416 -29.85 3.78 -10.38
N LYS A 417 -30.15 4.92 -9.75
CA LYS A 417 -30.27 5.04 -8.29
C LYS A 417 -31.65 4.57 -7.84
N THR A 418 -31.69 3.56 -6.97
CA THR A 418 -32.96 3.07 -6.42
C THR A 418 -33.56 4.10 -5.45
N VAL A 419 -34.78 4.55 -5.74
CA VAL A 419 -35.55 5.42 -4.84
C VAL A 419 -36.01 4.60 -3.64
N LYS A 420 -35.54 4.99 -2.45
CA LYS A 420 -35.83 4.45 -1.11
C LYS A 420 -35.12 3.14 -0.74
N ASN A 421 -33.91 3.28 -0.22
CA ASN A 421 -33.63 2.97 1.18
C ASN A 421 -32.42 3.79 1.62
N ARG A 422 -32.36 4.15 2.92
CA ARG A 422 -31.22 4.86 3.52
C ARG A 422 -29.92 4.20 3.07
N LEU A 423 -29.04 4.95 2.42
CA LEU A 423 -27.69 4.48 2.07
C LEU A 423 -27.04 3.92 3.35
N PRO A 424 -26.71 2.62 3.41
CA PRO A 424 -25.80 2.13 4.42
C PRO A 424 -24.47 2.87 4.26
N LYS A 425 -23.73 3.06 5.36
CA LYS A 425 -22.32 3.48 5.32
C LYS A 425 -21.60 2.70 4.21
N ALA A 426 -20.71 3.34 3.44
CA ALA A 426 -19.95 2.68 2.38
C ALA A 426 -19.42 1.34 2.90
N GLN A 427 -19.95 0.25 2.35
CA GLN A 427 -19.72 -1.08 2.91
C GLN A 427 -18.36 -1.59 2.44
N ASN A 428 -17.56 -2.14 3.35
CA ASN A 428 -16.29 -2.77 2.98
C ASN A 428 -16.58 -4.18 2.47
N MET A 429 -17.00 -4.27 1.21
CA MET A 429 -17.52 -5.51 0.63
C MET A 429 -16.45 -6.60 0.53
N LEU A 430 -15.18 -6.24 0.34
CA LEU A 430 -14.06 -7.19 0.37
C LEU A 430 -13.96 -7.87 1.74
N ARG A 431 -13.96 -7.07 2.82
CA ARG A 431 -13.94 -7.60 4.20
C ARG A 431 -15.22 -8.36 4.54
N ARG A 432 -16.39 -7.88 4.10
CA ARG A 432 -17.66 -8.62 4.25
C ARG A 432 -17.64 -9.97 3.56
N HIS A 433 -17.09 -10.04 2.35
CA HIS A 433 -16.97 -11.30 1.60
C HIS A 433 -16.04 -12.26 2.33
N PHE A 434 -14.87 -11.78 2.76
CA PHE A 434 -13.93 -12.55 3.57
C PHE A 434 -14.61 -13.09 4.84
N CYS A 435 -15.27 -12.23 5.61
CA CYS A 435 -15.98 -12.59 6.83
C CYS A 435 -17.22 -13.47 6.61
N SER A 436 -17.77 -13.51 5.38
CA SER A 436 -18.85 -14.43 5.04
C SER A 436 -18.35 -15.83 4.68
N ARG A 437 -17.07 -15.93 4.29
CA ARG A 437 -16.42 -17.16 3.84
C ARG A 437 -15.60 -17.82 4.95
N TYR A 438 -15.05 -17.01 5.85
CA TYR A 438 -14.12 -17.43 6.88
C TYR A 438 -14.58 -16.92 8.25
N ASP A 439 -14.77 -17.85 9.17
CA ASP A 439 -15.09 -17.57 10.57
C ASP A 439 -13.80 -17.44 11.41
N GLY A 440 -13.91 -16.99 12.67
CA GLY A 440 -12.79 -16.99 13.61
C GLY A 440 -11.98 -15.68 13.71
N TYR A 441 -12.42 -14.63 13.02
CA TYR A 441 -11.78 -13.30 13.04
C TYR A 441 -12.40 -12.32 14.05
N GLU A 442 -13.28 -12.81 14.93
CA GLU A 442 -13.82 -12.06 16.08
C GLU A 442 -14.33 -10.65 15.71
N ASP A 443 -13.79 -9.63 16.38
CA ASP A 443 -14.10 -8.20 16.23
C ASP A 443 -13.80 -7.68 14.82
N PHE A 444 -12.94 -8.35 14.06
CA PHE A 444 -12.65 -7.96 12.68
C PHE A 444 -13.83 -8.25 11.75
N CYS A 445 -14.65 -9.24 12.05
CA CYS A 445 -15.84 -9.58 11.28
C CYS A 445 -17.15 -9.15 11.95
N ASP A 446 -17.06 -8.47 13.09
CA ASP A 446 -18.22 -7.91 13.79
C ASP A 446 -18.93 -6.84 12.96
N GLU A 447 -20.26 -6.84 12.96
CA GLU A 447 -21.08 -5.91 12.17
C GLU A 447 -20.75 -4.43 12.44
N SER A 448 -20.26 -4.10 13.64
CA SER A 448 -19.89 -2.72 13.98
C SER A 448 -18.57 -2.27 13.34
N ARG A 449 -17.69 -3.21 12.96
CA ARG A 449 -16.34 -2.96 12.44
C ARG A 449 -16.12 -3.44 11.02
N ILE A 450 -17.00 -4.28 10.49
CA ILE A 450 -16.87 -4.91 9.17
C ILE A 450 -16.74 -3.91 8.02
N ASP A 451 -17.25 -2.68 8.19
CA ASP A 451 -17.17 -1.59 7.21
C ASP A 451 -16.03 -0.58 7.46
N VAL A 452 -15.21 -0.80 8.49
CA VAL A 452 -14.06 0.07 8.77
C VAL A 452 -13.01 -0.14 7.67
N PRO A 453 -12.53 0.94 7.00
CA PRO A 453 -11.54 0.83 5.95
C PRO A 453 -10.19 0.40 6.52
N LEU A 454 -9.53 -0.55 5.84
CA LEU A 454 -8.18 -1.01 6.18
C LEU A 454 -7.17 -0.10 5.47
N VAL A 455 -6.71 0.94 6.16
CA VAL A 455 -5.76 1.91 5.61
C VAL A 455 -4.54 2.05 6.52
N PRO A 456 -3.32 2.07 5.97
CA PRO A 456 -2.12 2.35 6.74
C PRO A 456 -2.19 3.70 7.43
N ARG A 457 -1.69 3.78 8.66
CA ARG A 457 -1.61 5.03 9.41
C ARG A 457 -0.72 6.02 8.67
N SER A 458 -1.33 7.14 8.28
CA SER A 458 -0.71 8.16 7.42
C SER A 458 -0.05 9.32 8.19
N GLY A 459 0.13 9.18 9.51
CA GLY A 459 0.84 10.17 10.33
C GLY A 459 2.34 9.92 10.27
N GLN A 460 3.13 10.95 9.96
CA GLN A 460 4.58 10.92 10.17
C GLN A 460 4.88 11.96 11.22
N ILE A 461 4.98 11.54 12.48
CA ILE A 461 5.20 12.47 13.59
C ILE A 461 6.69 12.76 13.76
N HIS A 462 7.56 11.75 13.55
CA HIS A 462 8.98 11.85 13.89
C HIS A 462 9.98 11.59 12.76
N LEU A 463 9.63 10.76 11.76
CA LEU A 463 10.54 10.37 10.68
C LEU A 463 10.19 11.04 9.35
N SER A 464 11.22 11.25 8.52
CA SER A 464 11.02 11.71 7.14
C SER A 464 10.31 10.63 6.32
N SER A 465 9.45 11.05 5.37
CA SER A 465 8.88 10.16 4.35
C SER A 465 9.88 9.34 3.53
N THR A 466 11.16 9.69 3.59
CA THR A 466 12.26 9.02 2.88
C THR A 466 13.19 8.25 3.82
N ASP A 467 12.80 8.05 5.07
CA ASP A 467 13.63 7.30 6.03
C ASP A 467 13.86 5.86 5.51
N PRO A 468 15.11 5.36 5.53
CA PRO A 468 15.43 4.02 5.04
C PRO A 468 14.61 2.90 5.71
N ILE A 469 14.12 3.09 6.94
CA ILE A 469 13.33 2.07 7.64
C ILE A 469 12.10 1.64 6.83
N TYR A 470 11.48 2.56 6.11
CA TYR A 470 10.28 2.28 5.30
C TYR A 470 10.55 1.46 4.04
N SER A 471 11.83 1.33 3.68
CA SER A 471 12.29 0.50 2.56
C SER A 471 12.76 -0.89 2.99
N ILE A 472 12.85 -1.15 4.30
CA ILE A 472 13.25 -2.46 4.82
C ILE A 472 12.09 -3.45 4.64
N PRO A 473 12.32 -4.62 4.02
CA PRO A 473 11.29 -5.65 3.89
C PRO A 473 10.85 -6.17 5.25
N ILE A 474 9.56 -6.49 5.36
CA ILE A 474 8.94 -7.09 6.54
C ILE A 474 8.35 -8.44 6.15
N LEU A 475 8.82 -9.50 6.79
CA LEU A 475 8.25 -10.84 6.70
C LEU A 475 7.36 -11.08 7.91
N LEU A 476 6.06 -11.25 7.68
CA LEU A 476 5.16 -11.85 8.66
C LEU A 476 5.11 -13.36 8.40
N ALA A 477 5.66 -14.14 9.31
CA ALA A 477 5.58 -15.60 9.27
C ALA A 477 4.23 -16.04 9.84
N GLY A 478 3.23 -16.17 8.97
CA GLY A 478 1.91 -16.64 9.29
C GLY A 478 1.89 -18.16 9.45
N GLY A 479 1.84 -18.63 10.69
CA GLY A 479 1.75 -20.04 11.03
C GLY A 479 0.32 -20.55 10.84
N LEU A 480 -0.29 -21.05 11.92
CA LEU A 480 -1.60 -21.72 11.86
C LEU A 480 -2.73 -20.90 12.49
N ASN A 481 -2.44 -19.78 13.13
CA ASN A 481 -3.46 -18.98 13.80
C ASN A 481 -3.85 -17.76 12.96
N MET A 482 -4.88 -17.93 12.14
CA MET A 482 -5.29 -16.91 11.17
C MET A 482 -5.75 -15.59 11.81
N ASN A 483 -6.38 -15.65 12.98
CA ASN A 483 -6.79 -14.44 13.71
C ASN A 483 -5.58 -13.66 14.24
N ASN A 484 -4.53 -14.37 14.66
CA ASN A 484 -3.29 -13.77 15.13
C ASN A 484 -2.52 -13.10 13.96
N ILE A 485 -2.53 -13.71 12.77
CA ILE A 485 -2.00 -13.10 11.54
C ILE A 485 -2.74 -11.78 11.24
N ARG A 486 -4.07 -11.77 11.36
CA ARG A 486 -4.87 -10.54 11.21
C ARG A 486 -4.46 -9.47 12.22
N LEU A 487 -4.33 -9.83 13.51
CA LEU A 487 -3.92 -8.91 14.56
C LEU A 487 -2.52 -8.32 14.31
N CYS A 488 -1.59 -9.15 13.86
CA CYS A 488 -0.26 -8.71 13.43
C CYS A 488 -0.37 -7.66 12.33
N LEU A 489 -1.15 -7.93 11.27
CA LEU A 489 -1.34 -7.02 10.14
C LEU A 489 -1.98 -5.70 10.56
N GLU A 490 -3.00 -5.71 11.44
CA GLU A 490 -3.58 -4.48 12.00
C GLU A 490 -2.51 -3.68 12.76
N SER A 491 -1.68 -4.33 13.59
CA SER A 491 -0.60 -3.65 14.34
C SER A 491 0.54 -3.11 13.46
N ILE A 492 0.80 -3.76 12.30
CA ILE A 492 1.73 -3.27 11.26
C ILE A 492 1.14 -2.03 10.59
N TYR A 493 -0.15 -2.04 10.29
CA TYR A 493 -0.87 -0.90 9.69
C TYR A 493 -0.92 0.33 10.61
N ASP A 494 -0.90 0.09 11.92
CA ASP A 494 -0.85 1.15 12.94
C ASP A 494 0.52 1.82 13.06
N GLN A 495 1.57 1.28 12.41
CA GLN A 495 2.90 1.89 12.40
C GLN A 495 2.97 3.06 11.41
N ASP A 496 3.42 4.21 11.92
CA ASP A 496 3.56 5.45 11.16
C ASP A 496 4.49 5.29 9.95
N GLY A 497 3.96 5.54 8.75
CA GLY A 497 4.74 5.55 7.49
C GLY A 497 4.99 4.19 6.87
N ILE A 498 4.34 3.13 7.35
CA ILE A 498 4.45 1.78 6.78
C ILE A 498 4.11 1.76 5.28
N ASN A 499 4.92 1.02 4.51
CA ASN A 499 4.67 0.76 3.09
C ASN A 499 4.18 -0.70 2.91
N PRO A 500 2.89 -0.94 2.62
CA PRO A 500 2.34 -2.29 2.45
C PRO A 500 3.06 -3.13 1.38
N GLN A 501 3.69 -2.48 0.38
CA GLN A 501 4.40 -3.18 -0.69
C GLN A 501 5.68 -3.88 -0.22
N ASN A 502 6.21 -3.48 0.94
CA ASN A 502 7.38 -4.08 1.56
C ASN A 502 7.01 -5.14 2.61
N VAL A 503 5.71 -5.34 2.87
CA VAL A 503 5.20 -6.37 3.78
C VAL A 503 4.83 -7.61 2.97
N VAL A 504 5.37 -8.75 3.41
CA VAL A 504 5.13 -10.07 2.82
C VAL A 504 4.64 -11.00 3.93
N VAL A 505 3.49 -11.63 3.71
CA VAL A 505 2.92 -12.64 4.61
C VAL A 505 3.27 -14.00 4.04
N ALA A 506 4.20 -14.71 4.69
CA ALA A 506 4.43 -16.11 4.40
C ALA A 506 3.33 -16.94 5.06
N PHE A 507 2.84 -17.95 4.35
CA PHE A 507 1.81 -18.87 4.85
C PHE A 507 1.98 -20.24 4.23
N ASP A 508 1.51 -21.30 4.90
CA ASP A 508 1.49 -22.62 4.28
C ASP A 508 0.44 -22.64 3.15
N SER A 509 0.88 -23.01 1.96
CA SER A 509 0.08 -23.04 0.73
C SER A 509 -1.26 -23.77 0.83
N ILE A 510 -1.41 -24.69 1.79
CA ILE A 510 -2.66 -25.41 2.05
C ILE A 510 -3.75 -24.46 2.58
N TYR A 511 -3.37 -23.39 3.27
CA TYR A 511 -4.28 -22.41 3.87
C TYR A 511 -4.39 -21.15 3.00
N GLY A 512 -5.02 -21.31 1.83
CA GLY A 512 -5.23 -20.21 0.87
C GLY A 512 -6.00 -19.01 1.43
N GLU A 513 -6.72 -19.17 2.54
CA GLU A 513 -7.37 -18.10 3.30
C GLU A 513 -6.43 -16.93 3.64
N ILE A 514 -5.16 -17.21 3.95
CA ILE A 514 -4.19 -16.16 4.28
C ILE A 514 -3.84 -15.31 3.06
N SER A 515 -3.96 -15.86 1.85
CA SER A 515 -3.83 -15.08 0.62
C SER A 515 -4.98 -14.08 0.48
N ASP A 516 -6.20 -14.51 0.78
CA ASP A 516 -7.39 -13.64 0.74
C ASP A 516 -7.31 -12.54 1.82
N LEU A 517 -6.86 -12.91 3.04
CA LEU A 517 -6.60 -11.95 4.12
C LEU A 517 -5.52 -10.93 3.71
N SER A 518 -4.42 -11.39 3.12
CA SER A 518 -3.32 -10.52 2.66
C SER A 518 -3.79 -9.52 1.60
N ALA A 519 -4.71 -9.93 0.72
CA ALA A 519 -5.29 -9.05 -0.29
C ALA A 519 -6.13 -7.91 0.32
N LEU A 520 -6.86 -8.17 1.42
CA LEU A 520 -7.61 -7.13 2.16
C LEU A 520 -6.70 -6.03 2.68
N PHE A 521 -5.49 -6.39 3.11
CA PHE A 521 -4.46 -5.46 3.58
C PHE A 521 -3.52 -5.02 2.46
N HIS A 522 -3.80 -5.30 1.18
CA HIS A 522 -2.94 -4.87 0.07
C HIS A 522 -1.44 -5.22 0.24
N VAL A 523 -1.13 -6.30 0.96
CA VAL A 523 0.22 -6.84 1.18
C VAL A 523 0.45 -8.06 0.30
N ARG A 524 1.72 -8.46 0.13
CA ARG A 524 2.06 -9.62 -0.70
C ARG A 524 1.88 -10.92 0.07
N ALA A 525 1.19 -11.88 -0.52
CA ALA A 525 1.10 -13.24 0.01
C ALA A 525 2.23 -14.11 -0.57
N LEU A 526 2.90 -14.89 0.28
CA LEU A 526 3.98 -15.79 -0.10
C LEU A 526 3.65 -17.23 0.34
N PRO A 527 3.15 -18.07 -0.57
CA PRO A 527 2.87 -19.47 -0.25
C PRO A 527 4.16 -20.25 -0.07
N ILE A 528 4.29 -20.96 1.04
CA ILE A 528 5.39 -21.88 1.33
C ILE A 528 4.87 -23.31 1.20
N ASN A 529 5.50 -24.09 0.32
CA ASN A 529 5.16 -25.48 0.09
C ASN A 529 6.09 -26.41 0.88
N ASN A 530 5.56 -27.56 1.31
CA ASN A 530 6.35 -28.69 1.83
C ASN A 530 7.28 -28.32 2.99
N SER A 531 6.80 -27.58 4.00
CA SER A 531 7.57 -27.34 5.23
C SER A 531 7.50 -28.56 6.16
N ALA A 532 8.66 -29.02 6.63
CA ALA A 532 8.73 -30.18 7.54
C ALA A 532 8.35 -29.83 9.00
N SER A 533 8.45 -28.56 9.37
CA SER A 533 8.13 -28.02 10.69
C SER A 533 7.89 -26.51 10.59
N TYR A 534 7.33 -25.89 11.64
CA TYR A 534 7.22 -24.43 11.74
C TYR A 534 8.59 -23.73 11.59
N ASN A 535 9.64 -24.36 12.12
CA ASN A 535 11.00 -23.83 11.99
C ASN A 535 11.46 -23.79 10.53
N ASP A 536 11.31 -24.91 9.82
CA ASP A 536 11.63 -24.97 8.39
C ASP A 536 10.77 -23.99 7.58
N PHE A 537 9.51 -23.78 7.97
CA PHE A 537 8.61 -22.80 7.38
C PHE A 537 9.13 -21.36 7.50
N VAL A 538 9.46 -20.90 8.72
CA VAL A 538 9.98 -19.53 8.94
C VAL A 538 11.29 -19.32 8.16
N LEU A 539 12.19 -20.30 8.21
CA LEU A 539 13.47 -20.21 7.50
C LEU A 539 13.29 -20.15 5.97
N LYS A 540 12.38 -20.95 5.41
CA LYS A 540 12.01 -20.86 3.99
C LYS A 540 11.39 -19.51 3.66
N GLY A 541 10.56 -18.94 4.53
CA GLY A 541 10.02 -17.60 4.37
C GLY A 541 11.12 -16.54 4.28
N ILE A 542 12.12 -16.62 5.16
CA ILE A 542 13.30 -15.73 5.17
C ILE A 542 14.10 -15.88 3.87
N ASP A 543 14.37 -17.12 3.42
CA ASP A 543 15.10 -17.38 2.19
C ASP A 543 14.39 -16.75 0.97
N HIS A 544 13.06 -16.92 0.89
CA HIS A 544 12.26 -16.41 -0.22
C HIS A 544 12.20 -14.88 -0.22
N ILE A 545 11.94 -14.24 0.92
CA ILE A 545 11.87 -12.78 0.97
C ILE A 545 13.23 -12.13 0.66
N MET A 546 14.34 -12.73 1.10
CA MET A 546 15.68 -12.25 0.74
C MET A 546 15.96 -12.38 -0.76
N THR A 547 15.27 -13.30 -1.44
CA THR A 547 15.30 -13.46 -2.90
C THR A 547 14.41 -12.43 -3.60
N LEU A 548 13.25 -12.11 -3.01
CA LEU A 548 12.33 -11.06 -3.50
C LEU A 548 12.93 -9.64 -3.36
N PHE A 549 13.80 -9.43 -2.37
CA PHE A 549 14.45 -8.15 -2.09
C PHE A 549 15.97 -8.29 -2.07
N PRO A 550 16.62 -8.53 -3.22
CA PRO A 550 18.04 -8.88 -3.29
C PRO A 550 18.98 -7.76 -2.84
N TYR A 551 18.53 -6.50 -2.87
CA TYR A 551 19.32 -5.33 -2.46
C TYR A 551 19.08 -4.90 -1.01
N ALA A 552 18.13 -5.53 -0.31
CA ALA A 552 17.86 -5.20 1.08
C ALA A 552 19.02 -5.65 1.98
N PRO A 553 19.62 -4.75 2.79
CA PRO A 553 20.75 -5.10 3.65
C PRO A 553 20.32 -5.85 4.92
N CYS A 554 19.06 -5.69 5.32
CA CYS A 554 18.44 -6.34 6.46
C CYS A 554 16.97 -6.63 6.18
N LEU A 555 16.38 -7.43 7.04
CA LEU A 555 14.99 -7.89 7.00
C LEU A 555 14.40 -7.77 8.41
N ILE A 556 13.14 -7.35 8.51
CA ILE A 556 12.35 -7.47 9.74
C ILE A 556 11.54 -8.76 9.63
N VAL A 557 11.64 -9.62 10.64
CA VAL A 557 10.83 -10.85 10.75
C VAL A 557 9.88 -10.67 11.92
N ILE A 558 8.61 -11.02 11.72
CA ILE A 558 7.54 -10.97 12.71
C ILE A 558 6.88 -12.36 12.71
N GLU A 559 6.81 -12.99 13.87
CA GLU A 559 6.07 -14.24 14.07
C GLU A 559 4.60 -13.96 14.40
N GLU A 560 3.69 -14.90 14.10
CA GLU A 560 2.23 -14.66 14.13
C GLU A 560 1.65 -14.27 15.50
N ASP A 561 2.31 -14.58 16.61
CA ASP A 561 1.78 -14.35 17.96
C ASP A 561 2.17 -12.98 18.57
N MET A 562 2.47 -11.99 17.73
CA MET A 562 3.06 -10.72 18.16
C MET A 562 2.25 -9.51 17.75
N ILE A 563 1.98 -8.62 18.70
CA ILE A 563 1.49 -7.27 18.44
C ILE A 563 2.67 -6.31 18.43
N LEU A 564 2.78 -5.50 17.37
CA LEU A 564 3.72 -4.38 17.35
C LEU A 564 3.20 -3.24 18.23
N LEU A 565 4.00 -2.79 19.19
CA LEU A 565 3.64 -1.66 20.06
C LEU A 565 3.82 -0.32 19.32
N PRO A 566 3.23 0.77 19.83
CA PRO A 566 3.43 2.11 19.27
C PRO A 566 4.91 2.46 19.10
N GLY A 567 5.27 3.04 17.96
CA GLY A 567 6.64 3.49 17.69
C GLY A 567 7.64 2.38 17.34
N PHE A 568 7.19 1.16 17.04
CA PHE A 568 8.08 0.04 16.70
C PHE A 568 9.04 0.36 15.54
N LEU A 569 8.52 0.91 14.43
CA LEU A 569 9.39 1.32 13.30
C LEU A 569 10.27 2.51 13.67
N TYR A 570 9.77 3.44 14.49
CA TYR A 570 10.55 4.58 14.96
C TYR A 570 11.74 4.15 15.84
N PHE A 571 11.54 3.17 16.71
CA PHE A 571 12.60 2.53 17.50
C PHE A 571 13.67 1.92 16.59
N LEU A 572 13.28 1.11 15.61
CA LEU A 572 14.23 0.48 14.69
C LEU A 572 14.98 1.51 13.83
N ALA A 573 14.30 2.56 13.37
CA ALA A 573 14.90 3.63 12.57
C ALA A 573 16.04 4.34 13.31
N GLN A 574 15.89 4.57 14.61
CA GLN A 574 16.93 5.21 15.44
C GLN A 574 18.20 4.36 15.56
N LEU A 575 18.06 3.02 15.53
CA LEU A 575 19.18 2.08 15.65
C LEU A 575 19.82 1.75 14.30
N LEU A 576 19.05 1.81 13.22
CA LEU A 576 19.44 1.32 11.90
C LEU A 576 20.79 1.87 11.39
N PRO A 577 21.09 3.19 11.47
CA PRO A 577 22.38 3.72 10.99
C PRO A 577 23.60 3.14 11.72
N TYR A 578 23.50 2.97 13.04
CA TYR A 578 24.57 2.44 13.88
C TYR A 578 24.70 0.93 13.71
N PHE A 579 23.57 0.23 13.66
CA PHE A 579 23.51 -1.20 13.41
C PHE A 579 24.13 -1.54 12.06
N MET A 580 23.88 -0.76 11.01
CA MET A 580 24.48 -1.00 9.68
C MET A 580 25.99 -0.76 9.64
N LYS A 581 26.52 0.09 10.53
CA LYS A 581 27.97 0.36 10.64
C LYS A 581 28.70 -0.66 11.52
N ASP A 582 28.01 -1.32 12.44
CA ASP A 582 28.60 -2.29 13.36
C ASP A 582 28.72 -3.69 12.73
N ASP A 583 29.93 -4.09 12.34
CA ASP A 583 30.18 -5.40 11.70
C ASP A 583 30.03 -6.62 12.62
N THR A 584 29.96 -6.39 13.95
CA THR A 584 29.92 -7.47 14.95
C THR A 584 28.49 -7.83 15.35
N ALA A 585 27.56 -6.87 15.29
CA ALA A 585 26.15 -7.08 15.58
C ALA A 585 25.38 -7.61 14.35
N SER A 586 24.57 -8.65 14.54
CA SER A 586 23.81 -9.32 13.47
C SER A 586 22.29 -9.19 13.62
N PHE A 587 21.80 -8.86 14.82
CA PHE A 587 20.38 -8.76 15.12
C PHE A 587 20.03 -7.49 15.90
N ILE A 588 18.80 -7.00 15.70
CA ILE A 588 18.11 -6.13 16.65
C ILE A 588 16.90 -6.92 17.17
N LEU A 589 16.93 -7.26 18.45
CA LEU A 589 15.85 -7.94 19.16
C LEU A 589 14.93 -6.92 19.80
N THR A 590 13.63 -7.10 19.59
CA THR A 590 12.62 -6.17 20.10
C THR A 590 11.80 -6.75 21.26
N LEU A 591 11.94 -8.06 21.51
CA LEU A 591 11.36 -8.75 22.65
C LEU A 591 12.46 -8.99 23.69
N ASN A 592 12.29 -8.41 24.88
CA ASN A 592 13.13 -8.69 26.05
C ASN A 592 12.35 -9.56 27.03
N GLU A 593 12.72 -10.84 27.10
CA GLU A 593 12.11 -11.84 27.99
C GLU A 593 12.44 -11.59 29.46
N ASN A 594 13.53 -10.86 29.76
CA ASN A 594 13.89 -10.51 31.13
C ASN A 594 13.08 -9.27 31.57
N ILE A 595 11.77 -9.43 31.74
CA ILE A 595 10.88 -8.36 32.23
C ILE A 595 11.06 -8.23 33.74
N VAL A 596 11.95 -7.34 34.15
CA VAL A 596 12.04 -6.95 35.56
C VAL A 596 10.79 -6.16 35.90
N ARG A 597 10.03 -6.60 36.93
CA ARG A 597 8.75 -6.02 37.41
C ARG A 597 8.85 -4.56 37.93
N SER A 598 9.91 -3.83 37.62
CA SER A 598 10.08 -2.46 38.09
C SER A 598 9.22 -1.50 37.25
N ARG A 599 8.44 -0.64 37.92
CA ARG A 599 7.63 0.41 37.28
C ARG A 599 8.47 1.54 36.67
N ASP A 600 9.78 1.47 36.83
CA ASP A 600 10.74 2.54 36.57
C ASP A 600 11.81 2.11 35.55
N MET A 601 11.48 1.25 34.59
CA MET A 601 12.45 0.84 33.55
C MET A 601 12.76 2.00 32.59
N ASP A 602 14.02 2.12 32.17
CA ASP A 602 14.41 3.12 31.17
C ASP A 602 13.90 2.72 29.78
N LEU A 603 12.85 3.41 29.34
CA LEU A 603 12.22 3.23 28.02
C LEU A 603 13.13 3.65 26.85
N SER A 604 14.25 4.32 27.13
CA SER A 604 15.12 4.96 26.14
C SER A 604 16.46 4.24 25.97
N PHE A 605 16.61 3.04 26.53
CA PHE A 605 17.87 2.31 26.54
C PHE A 605 17.86 1.04 25.70
N VAL A 606 19.02 0.70 25.14
CA VAL A 606 19.26 -0.53 24.37
C VAL A 606 20.55 -1.19 24.86
N TYR A 607 20.54 -2.50 25.03
CA TYR A 607 21.71 -3.25 25.46
C TYR A 607 22.36 -4.00 24.29
N ARG A 608 23.66 -4.23 24.42
CA ARG A 608 24.41 -5.14 23.57
C ARG A 608 24.51 -6.50 24.27
N ILE A 609 24.20 -7.60 23.56
CA ILE A 609 24.15 -8.96 24.12
C ILE A 609 24.78 -9.98 23.17
N GLU A 610 25.30 -11.08 23.70
CA GLU A 610 25.83 -12.22 22.92
C GLU A 610 25.05 -13.53 23.13
N SER A 611 24.24 -13.59 24.19
CA SER A 611 23.42 -14.75 24.55
C SER A 611 21.92 -14.46 24.38
N GLY A 612 21.51 -14.22 23.14
CA GLY A 612 20.13 -13.93 22.77
C GLY A 612 19.42 -15.09 22.10
N ALA A 613 18.09 -14.99 22.07
CA ALA A 613 17.24 -15.80 21.21
C ALA A 613 16.40 -14.86 20.33
N ALA A 614 16.38 -15.08 19.03
CA ALA A 614 15.54 -14.30 18.13
C ALA A 614 14.13 -14.88 18.21
N ALA A 615 13.18 -14.10 18.70
CA ALA A 615 11.78 -14.49 18.82
C ALA A 615 10.88 -13.28 18.59
N GLY A 616 9.64 -13.57 18.22
CA GLY A 616 8.63 -12.56 18.02
C GLY A 616 8.93 -11.65 16.85
N ALA A 617 9.31 -10.40 17.11
CA ALA A 617 9.76 -9.47 16.09
C ALA A 617 11.24 -9.11 16.25
N TYR A 618 12.00 -9.25 15.18
CA TYR A 618 13.42 -8.93 15.18
C TYR A 618 13.90 -8.49 13.79
N MET A 619 14.96 -7.69 13.77
CA MET A 619 15.67 -7.35 12.55
C MET A 619 16.92 -8.21 12.43
N VAL A 620 17.18 -8.73 11.23
CA VAL A 620 18.36 -9.56 10.92
C VAL A 620 19.09 -9.02 9.70
N LYS A 621 20.42 -9.01 9.73
CA LYS A 621 21.24 -8.65 8.56
C LYS A 621 21.26 -9.74 7.52
N LYS A 622 21.30 -9.34 6.25
CA LYS A 622 21.50 -10.24 5.12
C LYS A 622 22.84 -11.00 5.21
N SER A 623 23.88 -10.36 5.71
CA SER A 623 25.20 -10.99 5.90
C SER A 623 25.17 -12.18 6.86
N PHE A 624 24.31 -12.14 7.89
CA PHE A 624 24.10 -13.27 8.79
C PHE A 624 23.31 -14.39 8.10
N HIS A 625 22.26 -14.01 7.36
CA HIS A 625 21.48 -14.96 6.57
C HIS A 625 22.34 -15.76 5.59
N ASP A 626 23.15 -15.06 4.79
CA ASP A 626 23.95 -15.67 3.73
C ASP A 626 25.03 -16.62 4.29
N LYS A 627 25.55 -16.32 5.49
CA LYS A 627 26.57 -17.14 6.16
C LYS A 627 25.97 -18.34 6.89
N PHE A 628 24.88 -18.16 7.63
CA PHE A 628 24.43 -19.14 8.63
C PHE A 628 23.03 -19.71 8.35
N LEU A 629 22.07 -18.89 7.92
CA LEU A 629 20.68 -19.33 7.70
C LEU A 629 20.53 -20.14 6.41
N LYS A 630 21.18 -19.70 5.33
CA LYS A 630 21.08 -20.31 4.00
C LYS A 630 21.57 -21.77 3.97
N ASN A 631 22.61 -22.08 4.74
CA ASN A 631 23.17 -23.43 4.84
C ASN A 631 22.60 -24.23 6.03
N ARG A 632 21.59 -23.71 6.74
CA ARG A 632 21.00 -24.32 7.94
C ARG A 632 22.05 -24.67 9.02
N GLN A 633 23.11 -23.87 9.11
CA GLN A 633 24.21 -24.05 10.07
C GLN A 633 23.92 -23.36 11.43
N CYS A 634 22.79 -22.69 11.52
CA CYS A 634 22.20 -22.15 12.75
C CYS A 634 21.00 -22.99 13.17
N CYS A 635 20.30 -22.53 14.20
CA CYS A 635 18.84 -22.63 14.26
C CYS A 635 18.25 -23.78 15.09
N GLU A 636 18.89 -24.08 16.22
CA GLU A 636 18.19 -24.72 17.34
C GLU A 636 17.17 -23.73 17.92
N ARG A 637 15.87 -24.02 17.73
CA ARG A 637 14.80 -23.24 18.37
C ARG A 637 14.56 -23.78 19.78
N THR A 638 14.57 -22.88 20.75
CA THR A 638 14.21 -23.15 22.15
C THR A 638 12.83 -22.57 22.45
N LYS A 639 12.36 -22.75 23.69
CA LYS A 639 11.14 -22.07 24.17
C LYS A 639 11.21 -20.53 24.11
N PHE A 640 12.42 -19.96 24.01
CA PHE A 640 12.65 -18.52 23.92
C PHE A 640 12.93 -18.03 22.50
N GLY A 641 12.87 -18.92 21.48
CA GLY A 641 13.17 -18.59 20.09
C GLY A 641 14.46 -19.21 19.54
N TRP A 642 14.93 -18.63 18.44
CA TRP A 642 16.09 -19.11 17.68
C TRP A 642 17.39 -18.77 18.40
N LEU A 643 18.13 -19.78 18.86
CA LEU A 643 19.47 -19.55 19.38
C LEU A 643 20.41 -19.17 18.24
N PHE A 644 21.17 -18.10 18.47
CA PHE A 644 22.23 -17.66 17.58
C PHE A 644 23.52 -17.40 18.38
N SER A 645 24.66 -17.72 17.77
CA SER A 645 25.99 -17.40 18.32
C SER A 645 26.49 -16.11 17.66
N ALA A 646 25.84 -14.99 17.95
CA ALA A 646 26.17 -13.69 17.39
C ALA A 646 25.79 -12.57 18.37
N VAL A 647 26.35 -11.38 18.17
CA VAL A 647 25.99 -10.21 18.95
C VAL A 647 24.69 -9.60 18.44
N ALA A 648 23.86 -9.12 19.35
CA ALA A 648 22.61 -8.44 19.07
C ALA A 648 22.46 -7.17 19.90
N TYR A 649 21.68 -6.23 19.37
CA TYR A 649 21.09 -5.16 20.17
C TYR A 649 19.74 -5.63 20.70
N ILE A 650 19.42 -5.37 21.96
CA ILE A 650 18.14 -5.72 22.56
C ILE A 650 17.53 -4.49 23.25
N ALA A 651 16.24 -4.27 23.02
CA ALA A 651 15.51 -3.21 23.69
C ALA A 651 15.47 -3.45 25.21
N ALA A 652 15.70 -2.42 26.04
CA ALA A 652 15.54 -2.58 27.49
C ALA A 652 14.08 -2.91 27.86
N VAL A 653 13.13 -2.27 27.18
CA VAL A 653 11.69 -2.56 27.24
C VAL A 653 11.22 -3.08 25.89
N SER A 654 10.48 -4.18 25.92
CA SER A 654 9.96 -4.84 24.71
C SER A 654 9.12 -3.88 23.86
N ARG A 655 9.32 -3.91 22.54
CA ARG A 655 8.55 -3.16 21.52
C ARG A 655 7.47 -3.99 20.85
N VAL A 656 7.30 -5.21 21.33
CA VAL A 656 6.22 -6.12 20.96
C VAL A 656 5.61 -6.73 22.20
N GLU A 657 4.38 -7.19 22.09
CA GLU A 657 3.65 -7.91 23.13
C GLU A 657 3.08 -9.20 22.53
N HIS A 658 3.05 -10.27 23.32
CA HIS A 658 2.39 -11.51 22.90
C HIS A 658 0.88 -11.32 22.83
N ILE A 659 0.26 -11.88 21.79
CA ILE A 659 -1.20 -11.95 21.72
C ILE A 659 -1.70 -12.86 22.84
N LYS A 660 -2.46 -12.31 23.78
CA LYS A 660 -3.05 -13.06 24.91
C LYS A 660 -4.09 -14.03 24.37
N THR A 661 -3.68 -15.26 24.10
CA THR A 661 -4.59 -16.34 23.78
C THR A 661 -5.07 -16.97 25.09
N PHE A 662 -6.37 -17.25 25.19
CA PHE A 662 -6.93 -18.05 26.29
C PHE A 662 -6.26 -19.44 26.24
N ASP A 663 -5.36 -19.71 27.17
CA ASP A 663 -4.50 -20.88 27.13
C ASP A 663 -5.31 -22.14 27.52
N LEU A 664 -5.84 -22.84 26.52
CA LEU A 664 -6.60 -24.10 26.69
C LEU A 664 -5.72 -25.24 27.22
N ILE A 665 -4.38 -25.12 27.16
CA ILE A 665 -3.45 -26.16 27.64
C ILE A 665 -3.31 -26.09 29.17
N ALA A 666 -3.51 -24.92 29.77
CA ALA A 666 -3.52 -24.73 31.23
C ALA A 666 -4.65 -25.50 31.96
N LEU A 667 -5.62 -26.07 31.22
CA LEU A 667 -6.67 -26.93 31.76
C LEU A 667 -6.32 -28.42 31.75
N THR A 668 -5.18 -28.82 31.17
CA THR A 668 -4.85 -30.24 30.95
C THR A 668 -3.68 -30.78 31.76
N GLU A 669 -2.85 -29.92 32.37
CA GLU A 669 -1.79 -30.36 33.27
C GLU A 669 -2.10 -29.96 34.71
N ASP A 670 -2.08 -30.97 35.58
CA ASP A 670 -2.45 -30.91 36.99
C ASP A 670 -1.88 -29.69 37.74
N GLY A 671 -2.79 -28.88 38.28
CA GLY A 671 -2.69 -28.44 39.68
C GLY A 671 -1.54 -27.54 40.10
N VAL A 672 -0.92 -26.75 39.21
CA VAL A 672 -0.12 -25.60 39.62
C VAL A 672 -0.83 -24.34 39.18
N SER A 673 -1.53 -23.71 40.13
CA SER A 673 -2.06 -22.36 39.97
C SER A 673 -0.91 -21.42 39.63
N SER A 674 -0.75 -21.06 38.36
CA SER A 674 -0.17 -19.78 38.00
C SER A 674 -1.15 -18.73 38.52
N VAL A 675 -0.86 -18.22 39.71
CA VAL A 675 -1.50 -17.00 40.22
C VAL A 675 -1.15 -15.90 39.23
N GLU A 676 -2.05 -15.66 38.29
CA GLU A 676 -2.06 -14.49 37.43
C GLU A 676 -2.01 -13.26 38.34
N SER A 677 -0.83 -12.64 38.39
CA SER A 677 -0.69 -11.31 38.95
C SER A 677 -1.07 -10.31 37.86
N PRO A 678 -2.01 -9.38 38.11
CA PRO A 678 -2.34 -8.32 37.16
C PRO A 678 -1.14 -7.35 37.09
N GLY A 679 -0.25 -7.56 36.13
CA GLY A 679 1.04 -6.87 36.06
C GLY A 679 1.30 -6.26 34.69
N ASN A 680 1.10 -4.94 34.57
CA ASN A 680 1.71 -3.98 33.64
C ASN A 680 2.19 -4.54 32.28
N SER A 681 1.31 -4.52 31.27
CA SER A 681 1.74 -4.71 29.88
C SER A 681 2.62 -3.54 29.42
N SER A 682 3.67 -3.82 28.64
CA SER A 682 4.55 -2.81 28.03
C SER A 682 3.79 -1.79 27.19
N SER A 683 2.61 -2.16 26.68
CA SER A 683 1.68 -1.27 25.98
C SER A 683 1.20 -0.06 26.80
N ASN A 684 1.16 -0.14 28.14
CA ASN A 684 0.81 1.01 28.99
C ASN A 684 2.00 1.94 29.27
N LEU A 685 3.22 1.55 28.90
CA LEU A 685 4.45 2.31 29.17
C LEU A 685 4.92 3.12 27.97
N LEU A 686 4.56 2.73 26.75
CA LEU A 686 5.06 3.32 25.51
C LEU A 686 4.03 4.26 24.86
N ASN A 687 4.46 5.47 24.56
CA ASN A 687 3.76 6.48 23.75
C ASN A 687 4.12 6.37 22.26
N GLY A 688 5.25 5.73 21.93
CA GLY A 688 5.71 5.48 20.56
C GLY A 688 6.60 6.57 19.97
N ASP A 689 6.99 7.57 20.77
CA ASP A 689 7.88 8.66 20.42
C ASP A 689 9.19 8.66 21.23
N GLU A 690 9.47 7.57 21.96
CA GLU A 690 10.65 7.47 22.82
C GLU A 690 11.94 7.56 22.01
N LYS A 691 12.83 8.45 22.46
CA LYS A 691 14.12 8.67 21.82
C LYS A 691 15.21 7.84 22.49
N ILE A 692 15.91 7.02 21.74
CA ILE A 692 16.96 6.14 22.26
C ILE A 692 18.23 6.95 22.56
N GLN A 693 18.61 7.01 23.84
CA GLN A 693 19.68 7.88 24.33
C GLN A 693 21.09 7.35 24.06
N ASN A 694 21.24 6.05 23.87
CA ASN A 694 22.54 5.39 23.72
C ASN A 694 22.73 4.73 22.36
N ALA A 695 21.89 5.04 21.36
CA ALA A 695 21.94 4.42 20.03
C ALA A 695 23.32 4.57 19.35
N ASP A 696 23.99 5.70 19.57
CA ASP A 696 25.30 6.05 19.02
C ASP A 696 26.48 5.36 19.71
N ARG A 697 26.23 4.70 20.85
CA ARG A 697 27.26 4.13 21.75
C ARG A 697 27.21 2.61 21.85
N LEU A 698 26.48 1.95 20.94
CA LEU A 698 26.31 0.48 20.91
C LEU A 698 27.43 -0.28 20.17
N SER A 699 28.37 0.42 19.55
CA SER A 699 29.56 -0.21 18.95
C SER A 699 30.37 -0.93 20.02
N GLU A 700 30.98 -2.07 19.69
CA GLU A 700 31.72 -2.88 20.66
C GLU A 700 32.75 -2.07 21.47
N GLU A 701 33.60 -1.29 20.81
CA GLU A 701 34.64 -0.50 21.46
C GLU A 701 34.05 0.52 22.46
N THR A 702 33.00 1.23 22.06
CA THR A 702 32.38 2.26 22.90
C THR A 702 31.62 1.62 24.06
N TYR A 703 30.86 0.57 23.78
CA TYR A 703 30.04 -0.13 24.77
C TYR A 703 30.90 -0.83 25.82
N ASP A 704 31.99 -1.50 25.42
CA ASP A 704 32.96 -2.11 26.33
C ASP A 704 33.60 -1.05 27.26
N ALA A 705 34.00 0.10 26.70
CA ALA A 705 34.63 1.16 27.48
C ALA A 705 33.66 1.80 28.48
N GLU A 706 32.38 1.98 28.12
CA GLU A 706 31.35 2.48 29.04
C GLU A 706 31.02 1.46 30.13
N LEU A 707 30.82 0.20 29.75
CA LEU A 707 30.48 -0.85 30.70
C LEU A 707 31.61 -1.11 31.70
N GLY A 708 32.86 -1.11 31.23
CA GLY A 708 34.05 -1.17 32.10
C GLY A 708 34.06 -0.03 33.12
N LYS A 709 33.88 1.23 32.69
CA LYS A 709 33.80 2.39 33.59
C LYS A 709 32.67 2.28 34.61
N ILE A 710 31.50 1.76 34.21
CA ILE A 710 30.36 1.54 35.12
C ILE A 710 30.72 0.49 36.17
N ILE A 711 31.33 -0.62 35.75
CA ILE A 711 31.74 -1.70 36.65
C ILE A 711 32.85 -1.24 37.61
N ASP A 712 33.81 -0.47 37.13
CA ASP A 712 34.94 0.04 37.92
C ASP A 712 34.49 1.03 39.00
N ASN A 713 33.59 1.95 38.64
CA ASN A 713 33.13 3.01 39.54
C ASN A 713 31.91 2.63 40.39
N GLY A 714 31.17 1.58 40.02
CA GLY A 714 29.96 1.16 40.75
C GLY A 714 30.24 0.49 42.09
N TRP A 715 29.24 0.51 42.98
CA TRP A 715 29.29 -0.13 44.29
C TRP A 715 29.23 -1.66 44.14
N LYS A 716 30.31 -2.34 44.52
CA LYS A 716 30.47 -3.78 44.33
C LYS A 716 29.98 -4.60 45.52
N PHE A 717 29.12 -5.58 45.24
CA PHE A 717 28.71 -6.65 46.14
C PHE A 717 29.24 -7.97 45.60
N TYR A 718 29.76 -8.82 46.48
CA TYR A 718 30.29 -10.11 46.10
C TYR A 718 29.44 -11.26 46.65
N VAL A 719 29.04 -12.18 45.77
CA VAL A 719 28.13 -13.29 46.06
C VAL A 719 28.80 -14.62 45.72
N LYS A 720 28.98 -15.47 46.73
CA LYS A 720 29.70 -16.76 46.62
C LYS A 720 28.85 -17.98 46.98
N GLY A 721 27.54 -17.80 47.18
CA GLY A 721 26.67 -18.82 47.75
C GLY A 721 25.23 -18.32 47.90
N TYR A 722 24.58 -18.65 49.02
CA TYR A 722 23.17 -18.35 49.23
C TYR A 722 22.86 -16.84 49.30
N VAL A 723 21.82 -16.41 48.58
CA VAL A 723 21.29 -15.04 48.48
C VAL A 723 19.83 -15.05 48.94
N SER A 724 19.48 -14.16 49.85
CA SER A 724 18.09 -13.94 50.26
C SER A 724 17.54 -12.69 49.57
N CYS A 725 16.50 -12.85 48.75
CA CYS A 725 15.92 -11.75 47.99
C CYS A 725 15.04 -10.87 48.90
N HIS A 726 15.62 -9.84 49.50
CA HIS A 726 14.90 -8.76 50.19
C HIS A 726 15.13 -7.43 49.46
N ASP A 727 14.08 -6.60 49.33
CA ASP A 727 14.09 -5.35 48.55
C ASP A 727 15.22 -4.39 48.94
N ASP A 728 15.70 -4.44 50.19
CA ASP A 728 16.72 -3.52 50.71
C ASP A 728 18.17 -4.01 50.58
N MET A 729 18.41 -5.21 50.04
CA MET A 729 19.72 -5.86 50.12
C MET A 729 20.79 -5.21 49.24
N PHE A 730 20.41 -4.69 48.06
CA PHE A 730 21.32 -4.07 47.08
C PHE A 730 21.11 -2.55 46.99
N ASN A 731 20.87 -1.89 48.12
CA ASN A 731 20.73 -0.44 48.16
C ASN A 731 22.09 0.27 48.27
N ALA A 732 22.25 1.34 47.50
CA ALA A 732 23.31 2.33 47.68
C ALA A 732 23.15 3.03 49.04
N ARG A 733 23.76 2.50 50.11
CA ARG A 733 23.79 3.18 51.41
C ARG A 733 24.99 4.13 51.47
N GLY A 734 24.76 5.41 51.15
CA GLY A 734 25.76 6.47 51.38
C GLY A 734 25.35 7.80 50.73
N GLY A 735 25.39 8.89 51.48
CA GLY A 735 24.96 10.23 51.04
C GLY A 735 25.71 10.71 49.79
N VAL A 736 24.94 11.24 48.84
CA VAL A 736 25.46 11.86 47.62
C VAL A 736 26.09 13.20 47.98
N ASP A 737 27.43 13.28 47.95
CA ASP A 737 28.11 14.54 47.69
C ASP A 737 27.87 14.92 46.22
N SER A 738 27.09 15.99 46.03
CA SER A 738 26.47 16.42 44.78
C SER A 738 27.44 17.04 43.76
N SER A 739 28.52 16.35 43.39
CA SER A 739 29.48 16.91 42.43
C SER A 739 29.90 16.05 41.23
N THR A 740 29.41 14.80 41.09
CA THR A 740 29.61 14.03 39.86
C THR A 740 28.31 13.36 39.42
N ALA A 741 27.72 13.88 38.35
CA ALA A 741 26.46 13.45 37.76
C ALA A 741 26.59 12.13 36.98
N THR A 742 26.80 11.02 37.68
CA THR A 742 26.64 9.67 37.14
C THR A 742 25.67 8.90 38.02
N ASP A 743 24.62 8.35 37.42
CA ASP A 743 23.61 7.56 38.14
C ASP A 743 24.29 6.45 38.97
N PRO A 744 23.82 6.19 40.20
CA PRO A 744 24.42 5.18 41.05
C PRO A 744 24.35 3.80 40.37
N ALA A 745 25.50 3.15 40.21
CA ALA A 745 25.60 1.80 39.67
C ALA A 745 25.89 0.79 40.78
N VAL A 746 25.09 -0.27 40.86
CA VAL A 746 25.27 -1.39 41.80
C VAL A 746 25.77 -2.60 41.02
N ILE A 747 26.95 -3.08 41.38
CA ILE A 747 27.65 -4.16 40.70
C ILE A 747 27.60 -5.40 41.58
N ILE A 748 27.01 -6.50 41.09
CA ILE A 748 26.88 -7.75 41.84
C ILE A 748 27.77 -8.79 41.17
N VAL A 749 28.94 -9.02 41.75
CA VAL A 749 29.89 -10.00 41.27
C VAL A 749 29.54 -11.37 41.85
N TYR A 750 29.28 -12.36 41.00
CA TYR A 750 28.88 -13.69 41.42
C TYR A 750 29.84 -14.79 40.95
N ASP A 751 29.97 -15.83 41.78
CA ASP A 751 30.78 -17.01 41.47
C ASP A 751 29.96 -18.04 40.68
N GLU A 752 30.34 -18.24 39.41
CA GLU A 752 29.71 -19.19 38.49
C GLU A 752 29.85 -20.66 38.91
N SER A 753 30.81 -20.98 39.80
CA SER A 753 30.99 -22.35 40.31
C SER A 753 29.98 -22.74 41.41
N THR A 754 29.07 -21.83 41.77
CA THR A 754 28.09 -21.99 42.85
C THR A 754 26.66 -21.73 42.37
N ASP A 755 25.66 -22.04 43.19
CA ASP A 755 24.24 -21.75 42.89
C ASP A 755 23.88 -20.25 42.91
N ALA A 756 24.86 -19.35 43.04
CA ALA A 756 24.66 -17.91 43.12
C ALA A 756 23.88 -17.34 41.92
N LEU A 757 24.21 -17.77 40.70
CA LEU A 757 23.51 -17.30 39.49
C LEU A 757 22.02 -17.68 39.51
N SER A 758 21.70 -18.93 39.85
CA SER A 758 20.32 -19.41 39.92
C SER A 758 19.49 -18.63 40.94
N GLN A 759 20.10 -18.28 42.08
CA GLN A 759 19.42 -17.51 43.13
C GLN A 759 19.28 -16.02 42.76
N LEU A 760 20.31 -15.42 42.17
CA LEU A 760 20.23 -14.05 41.65
C LEU A 760 19.20 -13.95 40.52
N ALA A 761 19.13 -14.94 39.63
CA ALA A 761 18.10 -15.00 38.60
C ALA A 761 16.69 -15.10 39.20
N GLN A 762 16.50 -15.80 40.32
CA GLN A 762 15.22 -15.77 41.04
C GLN A 762 14.93 -14.38 41.64
N CYS A 763 15.94 -13.71 42.23
CA CYS A 763 15.76 -12.36 42.80
C CYS A 763 15.41 -11.30 41.75
N PHE A 764 16.06 -11.36 40.59
CA PHE A 764 15.87 -10.38 39.50
C PHE A 764 14.88 -10.85 38.43
N HIS A 765 14.26 -12.02 38.62
CA HIS A 765 13.36 -12.67 37.65
C HIS A 765 13.98 -12.84 36.24
N LEU A 766 15.24 -13.26 36.20
CA LEU A 766 15.98 -13.51 34.96
C LEU A 766 15.77 -14.94 34.46
N HIS A 767 15.71 -15.09 33.14
CA HIS A 767 15.72 -16.40 32.51
C HIS A 767 17.16 -16.90 32.30
N ILE A 768 17.40 -18.18 32.62
CA ILE A 768 18.69 -18.86 32.43
C ILE A 768 18.57 -19.88 31.30
N MET A 769 19.57 -19.95 30.44
CA MET A 769 19.74 -20.99 29.43
C MET A 769 21.15 -21.58 29.49
N LYS A 770 21.27 -22.91 29.45
CA LYS A 770 22.55 -23.65 29.34
C LYS A 770 23.67 -23.07 30.25
N ASN A 771 23.30 -22.62 31.47
CA ASN A 771 24.12 -22.04 32.54
C ASN A 771 24.57 -20.56 32.41
N TYR A 772 23.93 -19.75 31.56
CA TYR A 772 24.11 -18.29 31.54
C TYR A 772 22.76 -17.57 31.55
N PRO A 773 22.67 -16.34 32.08
CA PRO A 773 21.45 -15.55 31.98
C PRO A 773 21.24 -15.12 30.52
N LEU A 774 20.01 -15.21 30.03
CA LEU A 774 19.63 -14.73 28.70
C LEU A 774 19.89 -13.21 28.64
N GLY A 775 20.39 -12.71 27.52
CA GLY A 775 20.72 -11.28 27.37
C GLY A 775 22.01 -10.87 28.06
N SER A 776 22.91 -11.82 28.32
CA SER A 776 24.26 -11.53 28.81
C SER A 776 25.20 -11.05 27.70
N TYR A 777 26.24 -10.33 28.12
CA TYR A 777 27.34 -9.85 27.28
C TYR A 777 28.65 -9.94 28.03
N LYS A 778 29.61 -10.75 27.54
CA LYS A 778 30.93 -10.96 28.15
C LYS A 778 30.82 -11.29 29.65
N GLY A 779 29.89 -12.18 30.00
CA GLY A 779 29.62 -12.57 31.39
C GLY A 779 28.95 -11.51 32.25
N THR A 780 28.32 -10.50 31.67
CA THR A 780 27.58 -9.46 32.40
C THR A 780 26.12 -9.43 31.98
N ILE A 781 25.22 -9.03 32.88
CA ILE A 781 23.85 -8.65 32.56
C ILE A 781 23.52 -7.34 33.23
N ARG A 782 23.02 -6.39 32.45
CA ARG A 782 22.70 -5.04 32.89
C ARG A 782 21.19 -4.85 32.93
N ILE A 783 20.72 -4.28 34.03
CA ILE A 783 19.33 -3.91 34.27
C ILE A 783 19.34 -2.48 34.78
N SER A 784 18.89 -1.53 33.96
CA SER A 784 18.80 -0.14 34.35
C SER A 784 17.34 0.26 34.60
N ASN A 785 17.10 0.86 35.76
CA ASN A 785 15.89 1.63 36.04
C ASN A 785 16.22 3.14 35.96
N THR A 786 15.23 4.01 36.08
CA THR A 786 15.39 5.48 35.94
C THR A 786 16.27 6.12 37.02
N HIS A 787 16.64 5.40 38.07
CA HIS A 787 17.37 5.94 39.23
C HIS A 787 18.72 5.23 39.50
N THR A 788 18.87 3.97 39.10
CA THR A 788 19.96 3.07 39.47
C THR A 788 20.20 2.04 38.36
N SER A 789 21.46 1.76 38.06
CA SER A 789 21.84 0.66 37.16
C SER A 789 22.37 -0.54 37.96
N TYR A 790 21.73 -1.68 37.83
CA TYR A 790 22.20 -2.95 38.38
C TYR A 790 22.99 -3.71 37.30
N VAL A 791 24.18 -4.18 37.63
CA VAL A 791 25.00 -5.01 36.73
C VAL A 791 25.43 -6.25 37.48
N LEU A 792 24.93 -7.42 37.05
CA LEU A 792 25.43 -8.69 37.55
C LEU A 792 26.64 -9.09 36.70
N VAL A 793 27.75 -9.42 37.33
CA VAL A 793 29.04 -9.69 36.68
C VAL A 793 29.55 -11.06 37.12
N ALA A 794 29.75 -11.96 36.18
CA ALA A 794 30.42 -13.23 36.43
C ALA A 794 31.86 -12.99 36.88
N SER A 795 32.34 -13.76 37.85
CA SER A 795 33.74 -13.70 38.30
C SER A 795 34.77 -13.98 37.20
N SER A 796 34.37 -14.63 36.12
CA SER A 796 35.19 -14.90 34.94
C SER A 796 35.18 -13.77 33.88
N SER A 797 34.33 -12.75 34.06
CA SER A 797 34.13 -11.67 33.09
C SER A 797 35.44 -10.89 32.82
N PRO A 798 35.72 -10.53 31.55
CA PRO A 798 36.89 -9.74 31.20
C PRO A 798 36.87 -8.30 31.76
N PHE A 799 35.72 -7.82 32.23
CA PHE A 799 35.61 -6.47 32.81
C PHE A 799 36.09 -6.38 34.27
N LEU A 800 36.49 -7.49 34.90
CA LEU A 800 37.06 -7.48 36.24
C LEU A 800 38.60 -7.50 36.16
N GLU A 801 39.25 -6.39 36.49
CA GLU A 801 40.73 -6.29 36.47
C GLU A 801 41.42 -7.19 37.51
N THR A 802 40.75 -7.50 38.63
CA THR A 802 41.22 -8.44 39.66
C THR A 802 40.42 -9.75 39.63
N LYS A 803 41.01 -10.82 39.08
CA LYS A 803 40.56 -12.20 39.34
C LYS A 803 40.68 -12.46 40.83
N SER A 804 39.56 -12.41 41.55
CA SER A 804 39.48 -12.54 43.01
C SER A 804 40.41 -13.65 43.54
N GLN A 805 41.56 -13.26 44.08
CA GLN A 805 42.20 -14.01 45.14
C GLN A 805 41.51 -13.57 46.44
N ASN A 806 40.80 -14.50 47.08
CA ASN A 806 40.16 -14.41 48.40
C ASN A 806 38.81 -13.66 48.51
N LEU A 807 37.78 -14.18 47.84
CA LEU A 807 36.38 -13.97 48.24
C LEU A 807 36.11 -14.69 49.57
N ASN A 808 36.20 -13.99 50.70
CA ASN A 808 35.69 -14.45 51.99
C ASN A 808 34.19 -14.12 52.13
N SER A 809 33.51 -14.95 52.91
CA SER A 809 32.05 -15.09 53.08
C SER A 809 31.20 -13.82 53.07
N THR A 810 30.00 -13.98 52.50
CA THR A 810 28.76 -13.21 52.65
C THR A 810 28.83 -11.94 53.52
N SER A 811 28.55 -10.81 52.88
CA SER A 811 28.45 -9.45 53.44
C SER A 811 29.77 -8.80 53.87
N GLN A 812 30.58 -8.36 52.92
CA GLN A 812 31.54 -7.29 53.18
C GLN A 812 31.47 -6.24 52.07
N SER A 813 30.94 -5.07 52.43
CA SER A 813 31.26 -3.81 51.78
C SER A 813 32.75 -3.51 52.03
N LEU A 814 33.50 -3.28 50.95
CA LEU A 814 34.76 -2.56 51.04
C LEU A 814 34.49 -1.08 50.74
#